data_AF-A0A848LTZ0-F1
#
_entry.id   AF-A0A848LTZ0-F1
#
_cell.length_a   1.000
_cell.length_b   1.000
_cell.length_c   1.000
_cell.angle_alpha   90.00
_cell.angle_beta   90.00
_cell.angle_gamma   90.00
#
_symmetry.space_group_name_H-M   'P 1'
#
loop_
_entity.id
_entity.type
_entity.pdbx_description
1 polymer ?
#
loop_
_entity_poly.entity_id
_entity_poly.type
_entity_poly.pdbx_seq_one_letter_code
_entity_poly.pdbx_strand_id
1 'polypeptide(L)'
;MPGDLPVKRGPFAALLTCATLAGACSDTEVQTGIAGLSGTYDVTLVNDLVFVTSSDRDELRVLDLLANPKQFVPAPNPLEALSIPVLDRPDSLTRDVGYNAEGADVPGPYVYARSSGSSQISVVAAERTRLVQAARLTAPSLVTAFASRSPGDVAGTATSTLYYAIQDPDSSLGTDTGGARVMRQDLPGPDAIAGAALPAPVAVFCLEPGESVQSMAVMSAPGELAVATRRASGRSGRTLIITDTGPRADCLQPTAPTADVSAGFGGYPVRLLVTHPRVVVSTTRTLAASQYVFGILDEVSCGGRPECTGVLAVDTSTPTRAERARDISGAPMLPIYPAAGVPTGLALMPNAIVRLAPEGSAVQSDAQVPLLGIMPSSGGGITLFAAHNLRQFDLAGTPSVAVQVRDDNEVPLPSTETNNVQARLQVLVSVTQDPTLAETRLYEGSVPNAVYRIIYQGILPGLATLPRDVNDPRRFEAEAANAGQARVGDLIVLEGPGTECATAQTVTAVEPVPGTTRVRFAIGDTDVIPAECAGLPTFTVRAGGDQPYVLLDTSDAFLSRSVLGTPFSVPTQYFYHADTFTSFPQPPPPLNIRMTGVGGGELQRGYRFVVSVSSGVRNFVFGVDNSLGTGLGAYTLPGAVAAYRQEFKNLAYIAYPSADGVLQVNLQGVVDNVANSLPLVNFE
;
A
#
# COMPACT_ATOMS: atom_id res chain seq x y z
N MET A 1 -67.48 -1.21 40.60
CA MET A 1 -67.51 -2.69 40.67
C MET A 1 -67.31 -3.21 39.27
N PRO A 2 -66.59 -4.31 38.98
CA PRO A 2 -65.91 -5.35 39.79
C PRO A 2 -64.36 -5.19 39.67
N GLY A 3 -63.43 -6.02 40.16
CA GLY A 3 -63.41 -7.33 40.83
C GLY A 3 -61.95 -7.76 41.12
N ASP A 4 -61.81 -8.71 42.05
CA ASP A 4 -60.65 -9.19 42.82
C ASP A 4 -59.49 -9.94 42.08
N LEU A 5 -58.23 -9.62 42.45
CA LEU A 5 -57.11 -10.45 43.04
C LEU A 5 -56.79 -11.90 42.52
N PRO A 6 -55.61 -12.57 42.80
CA PRO A 6 -54.26 -12.10 43.24
C PRO A 6 -52.98 -12.99 42.94
N VAL A 7 -51.81 -12.53 43.46
CA VAL A 7 -50.70 -13.24 44.16
C VAL A 7 -49.60 -14.06 43.40
N LYS A 8 -48.33 -13.63 43.57
CA LYS A 8 -47.19 -14.33 44.26
C LYS A 8 -45.90 -13.49 44.15
N ARG A 9 -45.43 -12.74 45.18
CA ARG A 9 -44.57 -13.10 46.36
C ARG A 9 -43.32 -13.95 46.06
N GLY A 10 -42.14 -13.36 46.30
CA GLY A 10 -40.89 -14.07 46.57
C GLY A 10 -39.61 -13.21 46.45
N PRO A 11 -39.12 -12.60 47.55
CA PRO A 11 -37.93 -11.74 47.59
C PRO A 11 -36.68 -12.47 48.14
N PHE A 12 -35.47 -12.02 47.79
CA PHE A 12 -34.32 -12.13 48.69
C PHE A 12 -33.33 -10.97 48.44
N ALA A 13 -33.12 -10.20 49.49
CA ALA A 13 -32.17 -9.09 49.59
C ALA A 13 -31.04 -9.47 50.55
N ALA A 14 -29.82 -9.08 50.20
CA ALA A 14 -28.68 -8.79 51.08
C ALA A 14 -27.76 -7.85 50.25
N LEU A 15 -27.78 -6.51 50.36
CA LEU A 15 -27.37 -5.62 51.47
C LEU A 15 -26.01 -6.02 52.08
N LEU A 16 -24.91 -5.34 51.71
CA LEU A 16 -24.42 -4.12 52.39
C LEU A 16 -23.10 -3.58 51.77
N THR A 17 -23.16 -2.30 51.38
CA THR A 17 -22.20 -1.20 51.63
C THR A 17 -20.72 -1.33 51.28
N CYS A 18 -20.26 -0.52 50.31
CA CYS A 18 -19.35 0.60 50.60
C CYS A 18 -19.46 1.65 49.48
N ALA A 19 -19.99 2.82 49.83
CA ALA A 19 -19.76 4.04 49.08
C ALA A 19 -18.33 4.53 49.34
N THR A 20 -17.87 5.44 48.47
CA THR A 20 -16.66 6.29 48.56
C THR A 20 -15.32 5.64 48.21
N LEU A 21 -15.06 5.56 46.91
CA LEU A 21 -13.85 6.07 46.24
C LEU A 21 -14.10 5.93 44.74
N ALA A 22 -15.00 6.77 44.21
CA ALA A 22 -14.99 7.08 42.78
C ALA A 22 -13.75 7.96 42.55
N GLY A 23 -12.58 7.31 42.56
CA GLY A 23 -11.39 7.87 41.97
C GLY A 23 -11.71 8.11 40.50
N ALA A 24 -11.64 9.38 40.10
CA ALA A 24 -11.66 9.77 38.72
C ALA A 24 -10.56 8.99 37.98
N CYS A 25 -10.94 7.92 37.28
CA CYS A 25 -10.20 7.51 36.11
C CYS A 25 -10.38 8.67 35.13
N SER A 26 -9.32 9.47 35.01
CA SER A 26 -9.13 10.40 33.90
C SER A 26 -9.06 9.56 32.62
N ASP A 27 -10.22 9.15 32.09
CA ASP A 27 -10.36 8.88 30.67
C ASP A 27 -10.24 10.24 30.00
N THR A 28 -9.01 10.63 29.69
CA THR A 28 -8.74 11.66 28.69
C THR A 28 -9.23 11.05 27.37
N GLU A 29 -10.48 11.34 27.00
CA GLU A 29 -10.98 11.09 25.65
C GLU A 29 -9.94 11.64 24.68
N VAL A 30 -9.27 10.74 23.95
CA VAL A 30 -8.38 11.09 22.86
C VAL A 30 -9.24 11.78 21.81
N GLN A 31 -9.26 13.11 21.83
CA GLN A 31 -9.81 13.89 20.73
C GLN A 31 -8.90 13.68 19.53
N THR A 32 -9.18 12.65 18.73
CA THR A 32 -8.56 12.47 17.44
C THR A 32 -9.00 13.64 16.56
N GLY A 33 -8.09 14.58 16.30
CA GLY A 33 -8.32 15.60 15.29
C GLY A 33 -8.60 14.96 13.91
N ILE A 34 -9.16 15.75 13.00
CA ILE A 34 -9.50 15.36 11.61
C ILE A 34 -8.29 14.75 10.85
N ALA A 35 -7.08 14.97 11.34
CA ALA A 35 -5.84 14.39 10.83
C ALA A 35 -5.76 12.85 10.89
N GLY A 36 -6.70 12.13 11.52
CA GLY A 36 -6.70 10.66 11.52
C GLY A 36 -5.53 10.09 12.33
N LEU A 37 -5.29 10.70 13.48
CA LEU A 37 -4.16 10.46 14.35
C LEU A 37 -4.38 9.19 15.19
N SER A 38 -3.63 8.13 14.87
CA SER A 38 -3.59 6.85 15.59
C SER A 38 -2.13 6.50 15.89
N GLY A 39 -1.82 6.25 17.16
CA GLY A 39 -0.46 6.09 17.65
C GLY A 39 0.27 4.89 17.08
N THR A 40 1.51 5.11 16.64
CA THR A 40 2.46 4.05 16.28
C THR A 40 3.81 4.37 16.90
N TYR A 41 4.60 3.31 17.13
CA TYR A 41 6.03 3.43 17.33
C TYR A 41 6.61 4.19 16.14
N ASP A 42 7.19 5.36 16.41
CA ASP A 42 7.94 6.14 15.45
C ASP A 42 9.44 6.00 15.75
N VAL A 43 10.25 6.14 14.71
CA VAL A 43 11.70 5.97 14.80
C VAL A 43 12.42 7.05 14.00
N THR A 44 13.42 7.67 14.62
CA THR A 44 14.29 8.62 13.92
C THR A 44 15.76 8.39 14.29
N LEU A 45 16.66 8.82 13.42
CA LEU A 45 18.10 8.63 13.58
C LEU A 45 18.83 9.96 13.56
N VAL A 46 19.63 10.22 14.59
CA VAL A 46 20.47 11.41 14.74
C VAL A 46 21.82 11.00 15.30
N ASN A 47 22.93 11.39 14.67
CA ASN A 47 24.30 11.22 15.21
C ASN A 47 24.61 9.80 15.76
N ASP A 48 24.36 8.74 14.96
CA ASP A 48 24.54 7.34 15.36
C ASP A 48 23.65 6.88 16.54
N LEU A 49 22.58 7.60 16.84
CA LEU A 49 21.59 7.24 17.86
C LEU A 49 20.22 7.03 17.19
N VAL A 50 19.56 5.92 17.51
CA VAL A 50 18.19 5.64 17.06
C VAL A 50 17.25 5.94 18.21
N PHE A 51 16.38 6.94 18.04
CA PHE A 51 15.34 7.31 18.98
C PHE A 51 14.04 6.60 18.59
N VAL A 52 13.38 6.03 19.59
CA VAL A 52 12.18 5.22 19.41
C VAL A 52 11.13 5.70 20.41
N THR A 53 9.89 5.92 19.94
CA THR A 53 8.76 6.16 20.86
C THR A 53 8.26 4.86 21.46
N SER A 54 7.62 4.93 22.62
CA SER A 54 6.83 3.83 23.17
C SER A 54 5.35 4.14 23.03
N SER A 55 4.53 3.17 22.61
CA SER A 55 3.07 3.36 22.53
C SER A 55 2.41 3.44 23.90
N ASP A 56 3.03 2.81 24.90
CA ASP A 56 2.39 2.52 26.19
C ASP A 56 3.08 3.27 27.34
N ARG A 57 4.18 3.96 27.07
CA ARG A 57 5.00 4.67 28.07
C ARG A 57 5.30 6.10 27.65
N ASP A 58 5.48 6.95 28.65
CA ASP A 58 5.74 8.38 28.49
C ASP A 58 7.25 8.66 28.31
N GLU A 59 7.88 7.90 27.41
CA GLU A 59 9.33 7.83 27.29
C GLU A 59 9.82 7.68 25.85
N LEU A 60 11.08 8.06 25.62
CA LEU A 60 11.86 7.68 24.44
C LEU A 60 13.00 6.74 24.84
N ARG A 61 13.18 5.68 24.07
CA ARG A 61 14.36 4.81 24.17
C ARG A 61 15.39 5.19 23.10
N VAL A 62 16.67 5.09 23.44
CA VAL A 62 17.76 5.49 22.54
C VAL A 62 18.74 4.35 22.37
N LEU A 63 18.83 3.78 21.16
CA LEU A 63 19.79 2.74 20.81
C LEU A 63 21.08 3.37 20.28
N ASP A 64 22.21 3.07 20.92
CA ASP A 64 23.52 3.55 20.47
C ASP A 64 24.15 2.62 19.44
N LEU A 65 24.37 3.14 18.24
CA LEU A 65 24.92 2.37 17.12
C LEU A 65 26.45 2.22 17.18
N LEU A 66 27.13 2.96 18.04
CA LEU A 66 28.57 2.83 18.27
C LEU A 66 28.90 1.88 19.44
N ALA A 67 27.92 1.54 20.28
CA ALA A 67 28.10 0.54 21.33
C ALA A 67 28.29 -0.87 20.73
N ASN A 68 29.13 -1.68 21.37
CA ASN A 68 29.35 -3.08 20.98
C ASN A 68 29.33 -4.00 22.22
N PRO A 69 28.28 -4.81 22.43
CA PRO A 69 27.09 -4.93 21.57
C PRO A 69 26.27 -3.64 21.55
N LYS A 70 25.51 -3.43 20.46
CA LYS A 70 24.54 -2.33 20.39
C LYS A 70 23.52 -2.51 21.50
N GLN A 71 23.24 -1.46 22.25
CA GLN A 71 22.35 -1.50 23.41
C GLN A 71 21.69 -0.14 23.62
N PHE A 72 20.56 -0.16 24.33
CA PHE A 72 19.90 1.07 24.76
C PHE A 72 20.78 1.83 25.77
N VAL A 73 20.86 3.16 25.61
CA VAL A 73 21.67 4.02 26.45
C VAL A 73 20.94 4.30 27.77
N PRO A 74 21.64 4.25 28.92
CA PRO A 74 21.09 4.72 30.16
C PRO A 74 20.78 6.21 30.11
N ALA A 75 19.53 6.57 30.33
CA ALA A 75 19.08 7.94 30.43
C ALA A 75 18.80 8.27 31.91
N PRO A 76 18.89 9.55 32.33
CA PRO A 76 18.80 9.96 33.73
C PRO A 76 17.36 9.95 34.27
N ASN A 77 16.61 8.89 34.02
CA ASN A 77 15.32 8.63 34.62
C ASN A 77 15.50 7.79 35.91
N PRO A 78 15.09 8.31 37.08
CA PRO A 78 15.25 7.60 38.35
C PRO A 78 14.30 6.39 38.53
N LEU A 79 13.33 6.18 37.64
CA LEU A 79 12.36 5.07 37.70
C LEU A 79 12.64 3.96 36.66
N GLU A 80 13.12 4.32 35.46
CA GLU A 80 13.57 3.37 34.44
C GLU A 80 14.88 3.85 33.83
N ALA A 81 16.01 3.25 34.22
CA ALA A 81 17.36 3.78 33.93
C ALA A 81 17.74 3.87 32.43
N LEU A 82 16.89 3.45 31.49
CA LEU A 82 17.19 3.33 30.05
C LEU A 82 16.29 4.21 29.15
N SER A 83 15.56 5.18 29.71
CA SER A 83 14.61 5.98 28.95
C SER A 83 14.60 7.48 29.28
N ILE A 84 14.36 8.30 28.28
CA ILE A 84 14.21 9.76 28.42
C ILE A 84 12.72 10.03 28.69
N PRO A 85 12.33 10.57 29.85
CA PRO A 85 10.94 10.91 30.11
C PRO A 85 10.53 12.07 29.21
N VAL A 86 9.40 11.95 28.54
CA VAL A 86 8.87 12.97 27.63
C VAL A 86 7.40 13.24 27.94
N LEU A 87 6.65 13.76 26.97
CA LEU A 87 5.20 13.91 27.10
C LEU A 87 4.52 12.53 27.09
N ASP A 88 3.25 12.53 27.48
CA ASP A 88 2.50 11.29 27.58
C ASP A 88 2.31 10.65 26.20
N ARG A 89 2.55 9.33 26.10
CA ARG A 89 2.39 8.48 24.90
C ARG A 89 2.83 9.16 23.59
N PRO A 90 4.14 9.43 23.41
CA PRO A 90 4.64 10.02 22.18
C PRO A 90 4.43 9.05 21.00
N ASP A 91 3.99 9.56 19.84
CA ASP A 91 3.66 8.73 18.68
C ASP A 91 4.23 9.23 17.35
N SER A 92 4.93 10.36 17.40
CA SER A 92 5.58 10.94 16.25
C SER A 92 6.86 11.64 16.67
N LEU A 93 7.89 11.46 15.85
CA LEU A 93 9.21 12.04 16.01
C LEU A 93 9.59 12.86 14.78
N THR A 94 10.24 13.99 15.01
CA THR A 94 11.05 14.65 13.98
C THR A 94 12.41 14.95 14.55
N ARG A 95 13.40 15.05 13.68
CA ARG A 95 14.71 15.59 14.01
C ARG A 95 14.93 16.92 13.32
N ASP A 96 15.98 17.60 13.72
CA ASP A 96 16.55 18.68 12.93
C ASP A 96 17.11 18.13 11.61
N VAL A 97 16.66 18.70 10.50
CA VAL A 97 17.15 18.42 9.15
C VAL A 97 17.71 19.70 8.56
N GLY A 98 18.97 19.67 8.14
CA GLY A 98 19.64 20.76 7.44
C GLY A 98 20.30 20.27 6.17
N TYR A 99 20.69 21.21 5.31
CA TYR A 99 21.48 20.91 4.14
C TYR A 99 22.66 21.88 4.08
N ASN A 100 23.87 21.35 3.96
CA ASN A 100 25.06 22.19 3.78
C ASN A 100 25.17 22.74 2.34
N ALA A 101 26.24 23.47 2.04
CA ALA A 101 26.47 24.05 0.71
C ALA A 101 26.56 22.98 -0.39
N GLU A 102 27.02 21.77 -0.05
CA GLU A 102 27.07 20.62 -0.94
C GLU A 102 25.73 19.87 -1.01
N GLY A 103 24.71 20.29 -0.25
CA GLY A 103 23.40 19.64 -0.18
C GLY A 103 23.37 18.31 0.58
N ALA A 104 24.42 18.00 1.36
CA ALA A 104 24.42 16.86 2.27
C ALA A 104 23.56 17.17 3.51
N ASP A 105 22.93 16.14 4.07
CA ASP A 105 22.12 16.25 5.29
C ASP A 105 23.01 16.61 6.49
N VAL A 106 22.62 17.66 7.22
CA VAL A 106 23.28 18.12 8.44
C VAL A 106 22.30 17.92 9.60
N PRO A 107 22.53 16.94 10.48
CA PRO A 107 21.71 16.78 11.67
C PRO A 107 21.88 17.98 12.61
N GLY A 108 20.84 18.30 13.37
CA GLY A 108 20.92 19.30 14.43
C GLY A 108 20.96 18.67 15.83
N PRO A 109 20.94 19.51 16.87
CA PRO A 109 21.10 19.08 18.26
C PRO A 109 19.84 18.50 18.89
N TYR A 110 18.68 18.51 18.24
CA TYR A 110 17.41 18.11 18.85
C TYR A 110 16.64 17.03 18.08
N VAL A 111 15.92 16.24 18.87
CA VAL A 111 14.79 15.39 18.47
C VAL A 111 13.54 15.93 19.16
N TYR A 112 12.42 15.92 18.46
CA TYR A 112 11.15 16.43 18.93
C TYR A 112 10.14 15.30 18.95
N ALA A 113 9.39 15.20 20.05
CA ALA A 113 8.30 14.25 20.19
C ALA A 113 6.98 14.99 20.36
N ARG A 114 5.92 14.48 19.73
CA ARG A 114 4.52 14.85 19.98
C ARG A 114 3.68 13.61 20.23
N SER A 115 2.47 13.85 20.70
CA SER A 115 1.44 12.84 20.88
C SER A 115 0.17 13.34 20.21
N SER A 116 -0.54 12.43 19.58
CA SER A 116 -1.85 12.68 19.02
C SER A 116 -2.83 13.22 20.07
N GLY A 117 -3.53 14.31 19.74
CA GLY A 117 -4.47 14.93 20.67
C GLY A 117 -3.83 15.92 21.65
N SER A 118 -2.51 16.12 21.63
CA SER A 118 -1.80 17.03 22.54
C SER A 118 -1.43 18.37 21.92
N SER A 119 -1.42 19.43 22.73
CA SER A 119 -0.83 20.73 22.39
C SER A 119 0.66 20.83 22.78
N GLN A 120 1.23 19.77 23.36
CA GLN A 120 2.60 19.78 23.87
C GLN A 120 3.59 19.14 22.88
N ILE A 121 4.81 19.68 22.86
CA ILE A 121 5.95 19.12 22.14
C ILE A 121 7.13 18.99 23.11
N SER A 122 7.71 17.80 23.19
CA SER A 122 8.94 17.58 23.97
C SER A 122 10.16 17.80 23.08
N VAL A 123 11.09 18.64 23.54
CA VAL A 123 12.37 18.89 22.89
C VAL A 123 13.43 18.09 23.63
N VAL A 124 14.07 17.15 22.94
CA VAL A 124 15.05 16.21 23.51
C VAL A 124 16.41 16.49 22.89
N ALA A 125 17.43 16.68 23.73
CA ALA A 125 18.79 16.84 23.25
C ALA A 125 19.31 15.52 22.65
N ALA A 126 19.92 15.62 21.47
CA ALA A 126 20.36 14.49 20.65
C ALA A 126 21.88 14.23 20.75
N GLU A 127 22.53 14.79 21.76
CA GLU A 127 23.94 14.54 22.05
C GLU A 127 24.08 13.33 23.00
N ARG A 128 25.00 12.40 22.70
CA ARG A 128 25.19 11.16 23.48
C ARG A 128 25.43 11.43 24.97
N THR A 129 26.13 12.51 25.32
CA THR A 129 26.43 12.90 26.70
C THR A 129 25.25 13.57 27.41
N ARG A 130 24.19 13.94 26.66
CA ARG A 130 23.09 14.77 27.13
C ARG A 130 21.75 14.32 26.55
N LEU A 131 21.37 13.09 26.88
CA LEU A 131 20.08 12.50 26.51
C LEU A 131 19.00 12.88 27.53
N VAL A 132 18.49 14.10 27.46
CA VAL A 132 17.46 14.65 28.37
C VAL A 132 16.41 15.46 27.62
N GLN A 133 15.20 15.55 28.20
CA GLN A 133 14.23 16.56 27.79
C GLN A 133 14.77 17.95 28.13
N ALA A 134 15.20 18.67 27.09
CA ALA A 134 15.80 19.99 27.21
C ALA A 134 14.75 21.09 27.41
N ALA A 135 13.56 20.91 26.82
CA ALA A 135 12.41 21.78 27.01
C ALA A 135 11.08 21.06 26.76
N ARG A 136 10.00 21.64 27.26
CA ARG A 136 8.62 21.26 26.91
C ARG A 136 7.90 22.49 26.41
N LEU A 137 7.50 22.46 25.14
CA LEU A 137 6.76 23.54 24.49
C LEU A 137 5.26 23.27 24.64
N THR A 138 4.48 24.32 24.88
CA THR A 138 3.01 24.24 24.89
C THR A 138 2.48 25.17 23.81
N ALA A 139 1.91 24.59 22.77
CA ALA A 139 1.24 25.31 21.70
C ALA A 139 -0.13 25.84 22.18
N PRO A 140 -0.68 26.88 21.53
CA PRO A 140 -1.99 27.41 21.90
C PRO A 140 -3.16 26.47 21.56
N SER A 141 -2.93 25.46 20.72
CA SER A 141 -3.92 24.44 20.36
C SER A 141 -3.25 23.10 20.01
N LEU A 142 -4.06 22.11 19.61
CA LEU A 142 -3.63 20.78 19.17
C LEU A 142 -2.55 20.86 18.09
N VAL A 143 -1.42 20.17 18.28
CA VAL A 143 -0.35 20.05 17.29
C VAL A 143 -0.63 18.86 16.37
N THR A 144 -0.74 19.11 15.07
CA THR A 144 -1.11 18.05 14.09
C THR A 144 0.07 17.51 13.30
N ALA A 145 1.11 18.32 13.08
CA ALA A 145 2.33 17.94 12.39
C ALA A 145 3.49 18.84 12.81
N PHE A 146 4.72 18.40 12.56
CA PHE A 146 5.91 19.22 12.76
C PHE A 146 7.02 18.88 11.75
N ALA A 147 8.00 19.74 11.66
CA ALA A 147 9.29 19.51 11.01
C ALA A 147 10.30 20.49 11.61
N SER A 148 11.57 20.12 11.71
CA SER A 148 12.58 21.02 12.28
C SER A 148 13.76 21.22 11.35
N ARG A 149 14.22 22.47 11.26
CA ARG A 149 15.38 22.87 10.48
C ARG A 149 16.60 22.95 11.39
N SER A 150 17.67 22.28 10.98
CA SER A 150 18.97 22.33 11.65
C SER A 150 19.58 23.73 11.59
N PRO A 151 20.35 24.16 12.62
CA PRO A 151 21.11 25.41 12.62
C PRO A 151 22.17 25.51 11.50
N GLY A 152 22.42 24.42 10.76
CA GLY A 152 23.45 24.32 9.73
C GLY A 152 24.86 24.10 10.31
N ASP A 153 25.88 24.16 9.46
CA ASP A 153 27.29 23.91 9.84
C ASP A 153 27.94 25.03 10.67
N VAL A 154 27.16 26.02 11.14
CA VAL A 154 27.68 27.15 11.90
C VAL A 154 27.80 26.78 13.37
N ALA A 155 29.02 26.50 13.81
CA ALA A 155 29.31 26.06 15.17
C ALA A 155 28.86 27.06 16.26
N GLY A 156 28.15 26.56 17.27
CA GLY A 156 28.12 27.11 18.64
C GLY A 156 27.17 28.26 18.95
N THR A 157 26.52 28.90 17.96
CA THR A 157 25.58 30.01 18.21
C THR A 157 24.30 29.98 17.37
N ALA A 158 24.17 29.05 16.41
CA ALA A 158 23.03 28.99 15.51
C ALA A 158 21.82 28.29 16.16
N THR A 159 20.64 28.85 15.92
CA THR A 159 19.36 28.39 16.48
C THR A 159 18.75 27.29 15.61
N SER A 160 18.21 26.25 16.23
CA SER A 160 17.33 25.31 15.54
C SER A 160 15.96 25.97 15.36
N THR A 161 15.29 25.70 14.25
CA THR A 161 13.96 26.27 13.99
C THR A 161 12.94 25.15 13.86
N LEU A 162 12.09 25.02 14.86
CA LEU A 162 10.97 24.08 14.86
C LEU A 162 9.77 24.74 14.18
N TYR A 163 9.25 24.08 13.15
CA TYR A 163 7.95 24.39 12.58
C TYR A 163 6.92 23.37 13.03
N TYR A 164 5.77 23.83 13.49
CA TYR A 164 4.68 22.94 13.89
C TYR A 164 3.34 23.51 13.44
N ALA A 165 2.47 22.63 12.97
CA ALA A 165 1.12 22.99 12.61
C ALA A 165 0.20 22.81 13.81
N ILE A 166 -0.65 23.79 14.04
CA ILE A 166 -1.73 23.70 15.02
C ILE A 166 -3.09 23.71 14.34
N GLN A 167 -4.07 23.07 14.97
CA GLN A 167 -5.47 23.14 14.59
C GLN A 167 -6.21 24.03 15.59
N ASP A 168 -6.57 25.25 15.22
CA ASP A 168 -7.39 26.09 16.09
C ASP A 168 -8.83 25.54 16.13
N PRO A 169 -9.47 25.48 17.32
CA PRO A 169 -10.86 25.04 17.43
C PRO A 169 -11.79 26.07 16.78
N ASP A 170 -12.83 25.60 16.10
CA ASP A 170 -13.87 26.49 15.56
C ASP A 170 -14.54 27.26 16.70
N SER A 171 -14.40 28.59 16.74
CA SER A 171 -15.06 29.41 17.76
C SER A 171 -16.56 29.49 17.47
N SER A 172 -17.42 29.29 18.48
CA SER A 172 -18.87 29.32 18.31
C SER A 172 -19.47 30.73 18.29
N LEU A 173 -18.71 31.79 18.60
CA LEU A 173 -19.25 33.13 18.88
C LEU A 173 -18.34 34.34 18.52
N GLY A 174 -17.27 34.17 17.74
CA GLY A 174 -16.44 35.29 17.26
C GLY A 174 -16.05 35.13 15.80
N THR A 175 -15.82 36.23 15.08
CA THR A 175 -15.15 36.22 13.78
C THR A 175 -13.67 35.88 13.98
N ASP A 176 -13.39 34.61 14.25
CA ASP A 176 -12.09 33.94 14.15
C ASP A 176 -12.41 32.51 13.62
N THR A 177 -12.37 32.29 12.29
CA THR A 177 -11.19 31.84 11.51
C THR A 177 -10.74 30.40 11.75
N GLY A 178 -11.62 29.52 12.27
CA GLY A 178 -11.36 28.08 12.39
C GLY A 178 -10.58 27.49 11.20
N GLY A 179 -9.33 27.12 11.44
CA GLY A 179 -8.35 26.75 10.42
C GLY A 179 -7.01 26.35 11.04
N ALA A 180 -6.22 25.57 10.32
CA ALA A 180 -4.87 25.24 10.75
C ALA A 180 -3.89 26.39 10.45
N ARG A 181 -2.83 26.52 11.24
CA ARG A 181 -1.72 27.42 10.94
C ARG A 181 -0.39 26.78 11.28
N VAL A 182 0.64 27.12 10.51
CA VAL A 182 2.02 26.74 10.76
C VAL A 182 2.67 27.80 11.62
N MET A 183 3.17 27.37 12.77
CA MET A 183 3.90 28.15 13.76
C MET A 183 5.39 27.87 13.62
N ARG A 184 6.20 28.87 13.97
CA ARG A 184 7.65 28.76 14.11
C ARG A 184 8.05 29.01 15.56
N GLN A 185 8.93 28.16 16.07
CA GLN A 185 9.62 28.32 17.34
C GLN A 185 11.12 28.23 17.13
N ASP A 186 11.82 29.31 17.43
CA ASP A 186 13.29 29.31 17.42
C ASP A 186 13.81 28.78 18.76
N LEU A 187 14.79 27.88 18.69
CA LEU A 187 15.35 27.16 19.83
C LEU A 187 16.86 27.38 19.85
N PRO A 188 17.41 27.89 20.96
CA PRO A 188 18.86 28.04 21.11
C PRO A 188 19.52 26.65 21.22
N GLY A 189 20.86 26.60 21.13
CA GLY A 189 21.60 25.35 21.31
C GLY A 189 21.39 24.73 22.71
N PRO A 190 21.72 23.43 22.91
CA PRO A 190 21.39 22.68 24.12
C PRO A 190 21.86 23.35 25.41
N ASP A 191 23.04 23.97 25.43
CA ASP A 191 23.58 24.62 26.62
C ASP A 191 22.79 25.85 27.05
N ALA A 192 22.20 26.56 26.09
CA ALA A 192 21.46 27.79 26.35
C ALA A 192 19.97 27.55 26.60
N ILE A 193 19.39 26.44 26.15
CA ILE A 193 17.94 26.21 26.28
C ILE A 193 17.50 25.96 27.74
N ALA A 194 18.39 25.37 28.54
CA ALA A 194 18.11 25.07 29.94
C ALA A 194 18.15 26.37 30.78
N GLY A 195 17.00 27.03 30.89
CA GLY A 195 16.83 28.27 31.67
C GLY A 195 16.71 29.55 30.83
N ALA A 196 16.77 29.47 29.50
CA ALA A 196 16.50 30.63 28.65
C ALA A 196 14.99 30.91 28.53
N ALA A 197 14.65 32.20 28.49
CA ALA A 197 13.35 32.63 27.98
C ALA A 197 13.34 32.39 26.47
N LEU A 198 12.58 31.39 26.03
CA LEU A 198 12.41 31.10 24.61
C LEU A 198 11.69 32.27 23.91
N PRO A 199 12.08 32.60 22.66
CA PRO A 199 11.32 33.53 21.83
C PRO A 199 9.85 33.09 21.75
N ALA A 200 8.91 34.03 21.72
CA ALA A 200 7.51 33.69 21.53
C ALA A 200 7.29 33.02 20.16
N PRO A 201 6.46 31.96 20.07
CA PRO A 201 6.16 31.33 18.80
C PRO A 201 5.39 32.30 17.90
N VAL A 202 5.66 32.24 16.60
CA VAL A 202 5.05 33.13 15.60
C VAL A 202 4.37 32.32 14.51
N ALA A 203 3.20 32.78 14.05
CA ALA A 203 2.55 32.18 12.88
C ALA A 203 3.31 32.60 11.61
N VAL A 204 3.65 31.66 10.74
CA VAL A 204 4.36 31.91 9.47
C VAL A 204 3.48 31.64 8.25
N PHE A 205 2.48 30.77 8.39
CA PHE A 205 1.56 30.42 7.32
C PHE A 205 0.17 30.08 7.87
N CYS A 206 -0.88 30.63 7.27
CA CYS A 206 -2.27 30.37 7.64
C CYS A 206 -2.95 29.54 6.54
N LEU A 207 -3.55 28.40 6.89
CA LEU A 207 -4.22 27.52 5.91
C LEU A 207 -5.63 28.00 5.57
N GLU A 208 -6.26 27.34 4.59
CA GLU A 208 -7.68 27.54 4.32
C GLU A 208 -8.55 26.99 5.47
N PRO A 209 -9.73 27.60 5.71
CA PRO A 209 -10.68 27.07 6.69
C PRO A 209 -11.04 25.60 6.40
N GLY A 210 -11.12 24.79 7.46
CA GLY A 210 -11.44 23.37 7.36
C GLY A 210 -10.30 22.47 6.83
N GLU A 211 -9.08 23.01 6.68
CA GLU A 211 -7.87 22.21 6.44
C GLU A 211 -7.12 21.92 7.73
N SER A 212 -6.47 20.75 7.76
CA SER A 212 -5.56 20.31 8.80
C SER A 212 -4.26 19.82 8.17
N VAL A 213 -3.12 20.10 8.77
CA VAL A 213 -1.82 19.63 8.27
C VAL A 213 -1.59 18.20 8.74
N GLN A 214 -1.34 17.29 7.80
CA GLN A 214 -1.01 15.88 8.07
C GLN A 214 0.49 15.64 8.20
N SER A 215 1.29 16.27 7.34
CA SER A 215 2.74 16.05 7.30
C SER A 215 3.47 17.32 6.87
N MET A 216 4.68 17.48 7.39
CA MET A 216 5.59 18.56 7.01
C MET A 216 6.98 17.99 6.76
N ALA A 217 7.72 18.55 5.80
CA ALA A 217 9.11 18.20 5.54
C ALA A 217 9.94 19.45 5.22
N VAL A 218 11.17 19.51 5.75
CA VAL A 218 12.09 20.61 5.47
C VAL A 218 12.68 20.47 4.06
N MET A 219 12.75 21.60 3.36
CA MET A 219 13.39 21.69 2.04
C MET A 219 14.78 22.35 2.12
N SER A 220 15.60 22.09 1.10
CA SER A 220 16.97 22.59 0.99
C SER A 220 17.05 24.11 0.91
N ALA A 221 16.11 24.76 0.23
CA ALA A 221 16.07 26.22 0.19
C ALA A 221 15.79 26.81 1.59
N PRO A 222 16.42 27.94 1.97
CA PRO A 222 16.22 28.58 3.27
C PRO A 222 14.74 28.91 3.52
N GLY A 223 14.22 28.51 4.68
CA GLY A 223 12.84 28.78 5.08
C GLY A 223 11.75 28.05 4.28
N GLU A 224 12.09 27.22 3.29
CA GLU A 224 11.09 26.44 2.55
C GLU A 224 10.67 25.15 3.30
N LEU A 225 9.39 24.82 3.21
CA LEU A 225 8.75 23.62 3.77
C LEU A 225 7.78 23.03 2.74
N ALA A 226 7.75 21.71 2.64
CA ALA A 226 6.65 20.99 2.01
C ALA A 226 5.60 20.67 3.08
N VAL A 227 4.33 20.98 2.81
CA VAL A 227 3.21 20.84 3.74
C VAL A 227 2.09 20.09 3.06
N ALA A 228 1.71 18.93 3.59
CA ALA A 228 0.56 18.17 3.13
C ALA A 228 -0.62 18.36 4.07
N THR A 229 -1.80 18.60 3.49
CA THR A 229 -3.02 18.94 4.21
C THR A 229 -4.14 17.96 3.88
N ARG A 230 -5.10 17.85 4.78
CA ARG A 230 -6.36 17.14 4.60
C ARG A 230 -7.51 18.07 4.94
N ARG A 231 -8.59 18.01 4.17
CA ARG A 231 -9.83 18.71 4.48
C ARG A 231 -10.70 17.90 5.45
N ALA A 232 -11.59 18.59 6.15
CA ALA A 232 -12.57 18.02 7.08
C ALA A 232 -13.39 16.85 6.49
N SER A 233 -13.64 16.85 5.18
CA SER A 233 -14.34 15.76 4.48
C SER A 233 -13.56 14.44 4.44
N GLY A 234 -12.27 14.45 4.74
CA GLY A 234 -11.36 13.31 4.71
C GLY A 234 -10.96 12.82 3.31
N ARG A 235 -11.64 13.30 2.26
CA ARG A 235 -11.51 12.80 0.87
C ARG A 235 -10.64 13.67 -0.05
N SER A 236 -10.20 14.82 0.43
CA SER A 236 -9.44 15.79 -0.37
C SER A 236 -8.38 16.44 0.51
N GLY A 237 -7.34 16.95 -0.13
CA GLY A 237 -6.25 17.65 0.53
C GLY A 237 -5.39 18.37 -0.47
N ARG A 238 -4.42 19.13 0.02
CA ARG A 238 -3.44 19.84 -0.81
C ARG A 238 -2.04 19.48 -0.37
N THR A 239 -1.09 19.55 -1.30
CA THR A 239 0.33 19.56 -0.97
C THR A 239 0.91 20.87 -1.46
N LEU A 240 1.49 21.63 -0.54
CA LEU A 240 1.94 23.00 -0.74
C LEU A 240 3.43 23.09 -0.46
N ILE A 241 4.14 23.91 -1.25
CA ILE A 241 5.44 24.44 -0.86
C ILE A 241 5.21 25.83 -0.29
N ILE A 242 5.66 26.06 0.93
CA ILE A 242 5.57 27.35 1.61
C ILE A 242 6.98 27.85 1.93
N THR A 243 7.13 29.17 2.00
CA THR A 243 8.37 29.82 2.43
C THR A 243 8.08 30.67 3.65
N ASP A 244 8.86 30.48 4.71
CA ASP A 244 8.84 31.38 5.87
C ASP A 244 9.39 32.75 5.47
N THR A 245 8.48 33.71 5.29
CA THR A 245 8.80 35.12 5.02
C THR A 245 8.74 35.99 6.26
N GLY A 246 8.72 35.38 7.46
CA GLY A 246 8.56 36.05 8.74
C GLY A 246 7.14 35.99 9.31
N PRO A 247 6.95 36.56 10.53
CA PRO A 247 5.69 36.49 11.27
C PRO A 247 4.50 37.10 10.52
N ARG A 248 3.36 36.43 10.60
CA ARG A 248 2.06 36.94 10.17
C ARG A 248 1.39 37.69 11.32
N ALA A 249 0.75 38.81 10.99
CA ALA A 249 0.06 39.66 11.97
C ALA A 249 -1.20 38.99 12.51
N ASP A 250 -1.98 38.35 11.63
CA ASP A 250 -3.16 37.55 11.95
C ASP A 250 -3.34 36.42 10.93
N CYS A 251 -4.27 35.50 11.21
CA CYS A 251 -4.71 34.45 10.28
C CYS A 251 -6.16 34.68 9.82
N LEU A 252 -6.57 35.94 9.64
CA LEU A 252 -7.91 36.26 9.14
C LEU A 252 -8.10 35.86 7.67
N GLN A 253 -7.02 35.72 6.91
CA GLN A 253 -7.02 35.29 5.52
C GLN A 253 -5.97 34.20 5.28
N PRO A 254 -6.26 33.20 4.43
CA PRO A 254 -5.29 32.18 4.05
C PRO A 254 -4.05 32.81 3.40
N THR A 255 -2.88 32.28 3.73
CA THR A 255 -1.62 32.69 3.11
C THR A 255 -1.48 31.99 1.76
N ALA A 256 -1.10 32.74 0.72
CA ALA A 256 -0.77 32.13 -0.57
C ALA A 256 0.51 31.28 -0.44
N PRO A 257 0.50 30.01 -0.88
CA PRO A 257 1.70 29.18 -0.89
C PRO A 257 2.69 29.67 -1.96
N THR A 258 3.96 29.32 -1.79
CA THR A 258 5.00 29.54 -2.82
C THR A 258 4.71 28.72 -4.07
N ALA A 259 4.23 27.48 -3.90
CA ALA A 259 3.71 26.66 -4.97
C ALA A 259 2.63 25.69 -4.44
N ASP A 260 1.62 25.41 -5.26
CA ASP A 260 0.70 24.30 -5.04
C ASP A 260 1.14 23.12 -5.92
N VAL A 261 1.49 22.01 -5.28
CA VAL A 261 2.07 20.83 -5.92
C VAL A 261 1.11 19.63 -5.90
N SER A 262 -0.15 19.85 -5.54
CA SER A 262 -1.17 18.81 -5.38
C SER A 262 -1.42 18.01 -6.66
N ALA A 263 -1.35 18.67 -7.83
CA ALA A 263 -1.54 18.02 -9.13
C ALA A 263 -0.47 16.95 -9.41
N GLY A 264 0.75 17.13 -8.91
CA GLY A 264 1.82 16.14 -9.06
C GLY A 264 1.54 14.83 -8.32
N PHE A 265 0.78 14.91 -7.22
CA PHE A 265 0.24 13.77 -6.48
C PHE A 265 -1.12 13.29 -7.03
N GLY A 266 -1.52 13.72 -8.23
CA GLY A 266 -2.81 13.35 -8.83
C GLY A 266 -4.03 14.01 -8.17
N GLY A 267 -3.83 15.02 -7.32
CA GLY A 267 -4.90 15.69 -6.57
C GLY A 267 -5.36 14.92 -5.32
N TYR A 268 -4.68 13.84 -4.96
CA TYR A 268 -4.97 13.08 -3.75
C TYR A 268 -4.25 13.67 -2.52
N PRO A 269 -4.86 13.61 -1.32
CA PRO A 269 -4.19 13.97 -0.08
C PRO A 269 -2.96 13.08 0.17
N VAL A 270 -1.96 13.63 0.85
CA VAL A 270 -0.69 12.98 1.18
C VAL A 270 -0.52 12.95 2.68
N ARG A 271 -0.32 11.77 3.26
CA ARG A 271 -0.24 11.62 4.73
C ARG A 271 1.18 11.62 5.29
N LEU A 272 2.19 11.40 4.45
CA LEU A 272 3.60 11.49 4.84
C LEU A 272 4.42 12.10 3.71
N LEU A 273 5.27 13.07 4.03
CA LEU A 273 6.21 13.71 3.12
C LEU A 273 7.65 13.41 3.52
N VAL A 274 8.50 13.13 2.53
CA VAL A 274 9.94 12.89 2.73
C VAL A 274 10.74 13.61 1.64
N THR A 275 11.85 14.23 2.02
CA THR A 275 12.82 14.88 1.13
C THR A 275 14.16 14.14 1.17
N HIS A 276 15.05 14.43 0.23
CA HIS A 276 16.36 13.77 0.13
C HIS A 276 17.53 14.77 0.06
N PRO A 277 18.74 14.38 0.50
CA PRO A 277 19.96 15.16 0.26
C PRO A 277 20.39 15.11 -1.20
N ARG A 278 21.41 15.88 -1.58
CA ARG A 278 22.02 15.81 -2.91
C ARG A 278 22.56 14.41 -3.16
N VAL A 279 22.29 13.87 -4.35
CA VAL A 279 22.73 12.53 -4.75
C VAL A 279 23.37 12.57 -6.14
N VAL A 280 24.52 11.92 -6.27
CA VAL A 280 25.18 11.72 -7.58
C VAL A 280 24.69 10.39 -8.15
N VAL A 281 23.96 10.45 -9.27
CA VAL A 281 23.37 9.26 -9.92
C VAL A 281 24.33 8.68 -10.96
N SER A 282 24.97 9.55 -11.74
CA SER A 282 26.00 9.20 -12.71
C SER A 282 27.00 10.35 -12.84
N THR A 283 28.02 10.19 -13.67
CA THR A 283 28.98 11.27 -14.00
C THR A 283 28.32 12.49 -14.64
N THR A 284 27.12 12.32 -15.22
CA THR A 284 26.38 13.37 -15.94
C THR A 284 25.07 13.77 -15.26
N ARG A 285 24.58 13.00 -14.28
CA ARG A 285 23.31 13.23 -13.59
C ARG A 285 23.52 13.33 -12.08
N THR A 286 23.15 14.49 -11.54
CA THR A 286 23.08 14.75 -10.09
C THR A 286 21.69 15.23 -9.75
N LEU A 287 21.12 14.72 -8.66
CA LEU A 287 19.88 15.22 -8.08
C LEU A 287 20.23 16.25 -7.01
N ALA A 288 19.68 17.45 -7.11
CA ALA A 288 19.84 18.47 -6.09
C ALA A 288 19.09 18.09 -4.81
N ALA A 289 19.52 18.59 -3.65
CA ALA A 289 18.82 18.34 -2.40
C ALA A 289 17.38 18.86 -2.47
N SER A 290 16.42 18.04 -2.02
CA SER A 290 14.98 18.30 -2.06
C SER A 290 14.40 18.55 -3.47
N GLN A 291 15.13 18.18 -4.54
CA GLN A 291 14.61 18.25 -5.92
C GLN A 291 13.33 17.42 -6.06
N TYR A 292 13.30 16.22 -5.47
CA TYR A 292 12.09 15.42 -5.38
C TYR A 292 11.53 15.47 -3.97
N VAL A 293 10.23 15.77 -3.88
CA VAL A 293 9.43 15.58 -2.65
C VAL A 293 8.62 14.30 -2.84
N PHE A 294 8.90 13.30 -2.03
CA PHE A 294 8.17 12.03 -2.03
C PHE A 294 7.00 12.11 -1.06
N GLY A 295 5.86 11.54 -1.46
CA GLY A 295 4.65 11.51 -0.66
C GLY A 295 4.00 10.13 -0.66
N ILE A 296 3.56 9.66 0.52
CA ILE A 296 2.63 8.54 0.64
C ILE A 296 1.21 9.09 0.48
N LEU A 297 0.50 8.64 -0.56
CA LEU A 297 -0.89 9.01 -0.77
C LEU A 297 -1.77 8.47 0.38
N ASP A 298 -2.77 9.25 0.79
CA ASP A 298 -3.73 8.87 1.83
C ASP A 298 -4.82 7.98 1.21
N GLU A 299 -4.65 6.68 1.41
CA GLU A 299 -5.52 5.62 0.87
C GLU A 299 -6.99 5.72 1.34
N VAL A 300 -7.23 6.34 2.50
CA VAL A 300 -8.58 6.46 3.07
C VAL A 300 -9.43 7.40 2.24
N SER A 301 -8.79 8.32 1.49
CA SER A 301 -9.47 9.31 0.66
C SER A 301 -10.30 8.71 -0.48
N CYS A 302 -9.93 7.52 -0.98
CA CYS A 302 -10.63 6.82 -2.05
C CYS A 302 -11.04 5.38 -1.68
N GLY A 303 -11.06 5.04 -0.39
CA GLY A 303 -11.44 3.70 0.09
C GLY A 303 -10.44 2.61 -0.29
N GLY A 304 -9.15 2.94 -0.36
CA GLY A 304 -8.06 2.00 -0.62
C GLY A 304 -7.89 1.60 -2.08
N ARG A 305 -8.49 2.33 -3.03
CA ARG A 305 -8.30 2.05 -4.46
C ARG A 305 -6.86 2.38 -4.90
N PRO A 306 -6.34 1.70 -5.94
CA PRO A 306 -4.97 1.91 -6.42
C PRO A 306 -4.65 3.38 -6.69
N GLU A 307 -5.60 4.13 -7.24
CA GLU A 307 -5.43 5.54 -7.61
C GLU A 307 -4.99 6.48 -6.48
N CYS A 308 -5.30 6.19 -5.21
CA CYS A 308 -4.89 7.00 -4.05
C CYS A 308 -3.97 6.25 -3.07
N THR A 309 -3.26 5.23 -3.54
CA THR A 309 -2.34 4.44 -2.72
C THR A 309 -0.91 4.47 -3.28
N GLY A 310 0.06 4.14 -2.43
CA GLY A 310 1.46 4.05 -2.83
C GLY A 310 2.23 5.35 -2.70
N VAL A 311 3.46 5.34 -3.21
CA VAL A 311 4.39 6.49 -3.16
C VAL A 311 4.50 7.14 -4.52
N LEU A 312 4.36 8.47 -4.54
CA LEU A 312 4.64 9.32 -5.69
C LEU A 312 5.68 10.38 -5.32
N ALA A 313 6.26 11.00 -6.34
CA ALA A 313 7.15 12.14 -6.17
C ALA A 313 6.78 13.30 -7.09
N VAL A 314 7.07 14.51 -6.62
CA VAL A 314 6.95 15.75 -7.38
C VAL A 314 8.32 16.37 -7.58
N ASP A 315 8.58 16.89 -8.78
CA ASP A 315 9.82 17.59 -9.12
C ASP A 315 9.68 19.10 -8.84
N THR A 316 10.30 19.55 -7.77
CA THR A 316 10.29 20.94 -7.30
C THR A 316 11.28 21.84 -8.04
N SER A 317 12.12 21.27 -8.92
CA SER A 317 13.04 22.05 -9.76
C SER A 317 12.39 22.58 -11.02
N THR A 318 11.22 22.06 -11.40
CA THR A 318 10.47 22.52 -12.57
C THR A 318 9.92 23.94 -12.34
N PRO A 319 9.82 24.79 -13.38
CA PRO A 319 9.31 26.16 -13.23
C PRO A 319 7.88 26.22 -12.67
N THR A 320 7.06 25.22 -12.99
CA THR A 320 5.67 25.12 -12.52
C THR A 320 5.56 24.48 -11.14
N ARG A 321 6.56 23.68 -10.71
CA ARG A 321 6.60 22.88 -9.47
C ARG A 321 5.39 21.94 -9.24
N ALA A 322 4.42 21.92 -10.14
CA ALA A 322 3.15 21.21 -10.01
C ALA A 322 3.13 19.88 -10.77
N GLU A 323 4.21 19.52 -11.46
CA GLU A 323 4.27 18.32 -12.29
C GLU A 323 4.75 17.12 -11.51
N ARG A 324 4.07 15.98 -11.73
CA ARG A 324 4.57 14.69 -11.26
C ARG A 324 5.98 14.46 -11.80
N ALA A 325 6.88 13.99 -10.94
CA ALA A 325 8.24 13.71 -11.34
C ALA A 325 8.26 12.68 -12.48
N ARG A 326 9.26 12.78 -13.36
CA ARG A 326 9.42 11.88 -14.51
C ARG A 326 10.51 10.87 -14.22
N ASP A 327 10.23 9.59 -14.45
CA ASP A 327 11.21 8.53 -14.27
C ASP A 327 12.33 8.58 -15.32
N ILE A 328 13.26 7.63 -15.25
CA ILE A 328 14.40 7.56 -16.18
C ILE A 328 14.00 7.39 -17.66
N SER A 329 12.78 6.92 -17.95
CA SER A 329 12.27 6.85 -19.31
C SER A 329 11.70 8.18 -19.84
N GLY A 330 11.52 9.17 -18.96
CA GLY A 330 10.91 10.47 -19.28
C GLY A 330 9.38 10.49 -19.15
N ALA A 331 8.75 9.36 -18.85
CA ALA A 331 7.33 9.27 -18.56
C ALA A 331 7.01 9.75 -17.13
N PRO A 332 5.79 10.24 -16.85
CA PRO A 332 5.37 10.54 -15.49
C PRO A 332 5.51 9.31 -14.60
N MET A 333 6.05 9.50 -13.39
CA MET A 333 6.22 8.44 -12.41
C MET A 333 4.91 7.67 -12.18
N LEU A 334 5.01 6.35 -12.17
CA LEU A 334 3.92 5.49 -11.72
C LEU A 334 3.97 5.34 -10.19
N PRO A 335 2.82 5.23 -9.51
CA PRO A 335 2.82 5.00 -8.07
C PRO A 335 3.58 3.72 -7.72
N ILE A 336 4.45 3.82 -6.72
CA ILE A 336 5.18 2.68 -6.17
C ILE A 336 4.28 2.04 -5.13
N TYR A 337 3.75 0.86 -5.46
CA TYR A 337 2.85 0.10 -4.59
C TYR A 337 3.63 -0.85 -3.66
N PRO A 338 3.14 -1.08 -2.43
CA PRO A 338 3.59 -2.23 -1.65
C PRO A 338 3.12 -3.53 -2.32
N ALA A 339 3.75 -4.66 -2.00
CA ALA A 339 3.29 -5.97 -2.49
C ALA A 339 1.91 -6.35 -1.96
N ALA A 340 1.62 -5.97 -0.71
CA ALA A 340 0.35 -6.18 -0.04
C ALA A 340 0.12 -5.11 1.02
N GLY A 341 -1.14 -4.87 1.36
CA GLY A 341 -1.52 -3.85 2.35
C GLY A 341 -1.28 -2.42 1.87
N VAL A 342 -1.12 -1.51 2.82
CA VAL A 342 -0.86 -0.07 2.57
C VAL A 342 0.53 0.29 3.10
N PRO A 343 1.22 1.29 2.53
CA PRO A 343 2.48 1.77 3.08
C PRO A 343 2.33 2.14 4.57
N THR A 344 3.34 1.96 5.41
CA THR A 344 3.27 2.36 6.84
C THR A 344 4.35 3.36 7.22
N GLY A 345 5.43 3.42 6.43
CA GLY A 345 6.48 4.41 6.54
C GLY A 345 7.21 4.59 5.22
N LEU A 346 8.08 5.59 5.16
CA LEU A 346 8.97 5.82 4.03
C LEU A 346 10.27 6.43 4.53
N ALA A 347 11.40 5.85 4.10
CA ALA A 347 12.71 6.44 4.27
C ALA A 347 13.48 6.44 2.95
N LEU A 348 14.36 7.43 2.79
CA LEU A 348 15.24 7.56 1.64
C LEU A 348 16.69 7.46 2.11
N MET A 349 17.45 6.52 1.55
CA MET A 349 18.85 6.29 1.88
C MET A 349 19.75 6.66 0.69
N PRO A 350 20.64 7.66 0.82
CA PRO A 350 21.61 7.97 -0.22
C PRO A 350 22.75 6.94 -0.26
N ASN A 351 23.24 6.64 -1.46
CA ASN A 351 24.39 5.78 -1.72
C ASN A 351 24.33 4.41 -1.02
N ALA A 352 23.16 3.78 -1.07
CA ALA A 352 22.94 2.47 -0.46
C ALA A 352 23.59 1.36 -1.30
N ILE A 353 23.96 0.26 -0.67
CA ILE A 353 24.30 -1.00 -1.36
C ILE A 353 23.27 -2.04 -0.96
N VAL A 354 22.65 -2.67 -1.96
CA VAL A 354 21.64 -3.71 -1.78
C VAL A 354 22.01 -4.93 -2.60
N ARG A 355 21.62 -6.11 -2.13
CA ARG A 355 21.88 -7.36 -2.83
C ARG A 355 20.71 -7.70 -3.74
N LEU A 356 20.89 -7.59 -5.06
CA LEU A 356 19.85 -7.90 -6.05
C LEU A 356 20.04 -9.34 -6.56
N ALA A 357 18.97 -10.12 -6.60
CA ALA A 357 18.95 -11.43 -7.24
C ALA A 357 17.97 -11.44 -8.43
N PRO A 358 18.45 -11.11 -9.65
CA PRO A 358 17.64 -11.23 -10.85
C PRO A 358 17.17 -12.67 -11.08
N GLU A 359 15.93 -12.83 -11.53
CA GLU A 359 15.33 -14.10 -11.90
C GLU A 359 16.16 -14.78 -13.00
N GLY A 360 16.35 -16.09 -12.87
CA GLY A 360 17.19 -16.87 -13.79
C GLY A 360 18.70 -16.65 -13.63
N SER A 361 19.14 -15.73 -12.76
CA SER A 361 20.56 -15.55 -12.41
C SER A 361 20.91 -16.37 -11.16
N ALA A 362 21.88 -17.28 -11.29
CA ALA A 362 22.51 -17.90 -10.12
C ALA A 362 23.45 -16.93 -9.36
N VAL A 363 23.77 -15.78 -9.98
CA VAL A 363 24.68 -14.77 -9.43
C VAL A 363 23.84 -13.66 -8.77
N GLN A 364 24.03 -13.52 -7.46
CA GLN A 364 23.52 -12.38 -6.70
C GLN A 364 24.58 -11.27 -6.75
N SER A 365 24.17 -10.04 -7.04
CA SER A 365 25.09 -8.91 -7.16
C SER A 365 24.77 -7.81 -6.15
N ASP A 366 25.82 -7.30 -5.51
CA ASP A 366 25.72 -6.08 -4.73
C ASP A 366 25.63 -4.89 -5.71
N ALA A 367 24.50 -4.19 -5.66
CA ALA A 367 24.23 -3.03 -6.49
C ALA A 367 24.31 -1.75 -5.63
N GLN A 368 25.12 -0.79 -6.06
CA GLN A 368 25.08 0.55 -5.50
C GLN A 368 23.88 1.30 -6.06
N VAL A 369 23.01 1.75 -5.17
CA VAL A 369 21.78 2.49 -5.47
C VAL A 369 21.96 3.93 -4.99
N PRO A 370 22.09 4.91 -5.90
CA PRO A 370 22.34 6.31 -5.53
C PRO A 370 21.34 6.89 -4.54
N LEU A 371 20.06 6.61 -4.72
CA LEU A 371 19.00 6.90 -3.75
C LEU A 371 18.06 5.71 -3.71
N LEU A 372 18.01 5.05 -2.56
CA LEU A 372 17.16 3.90 -2.26
C LEU A 372 15.94 4.37 -1.48
N GLY A 373 14.75 3.94 -1.89
CA GLY A 373 13.54 4.06 -1.09
C GLY A 373 13.25 2.77 -0.34
N ILE A 374 12.86 2.90 0.92
CA ILE A 374 12.46 1.80 1.80
C ILE A 374 11.04 2.08 2.28
N MET A 375 10.10 1.20 1.93
CA MET A 375 8.69 1.36 2.21
C MET A 375 8.13 0.10 2.87
N PRO A 376 8.02 0.09 4.21
CA PRO A 376 7.29 -0.94 4.92
C PRO A 376 5.78 -0.83 4.66
N SER A 377 5.06 -1.93 4.87
CA SER A 377 3.62 -2.02 4.60
C SER A 377 2.87 -2.80 5.67
N SER A 378 1.58 -2.52 5.83
CA SER A 378 0.71 -3.20 6.79
C SER A 378 0.50 -4.68 6.49
N GLY A 379 0.85 -5.14 5.27
CA GLY A 379 0.87 -6.55 4.91
C GLY A 379 2.10 -7.33 5.41
N GLY A 380 3.00 -6.69 6.16
CA GLY A 380 4.23 -7.30 6.70
C GLY A 380 5.42 -7.27 5.73
N GLY A 381 5.21 -6.80 4.49
CA GLY A 381 6.27 -6.67 3.49
C GLY A 381 7.00 -5.33 3.56
N ILE A 382 8.27 -5.34 3.19
CA ILE A 382 9.10 -4.15 3.00
C ILE A 382 9.50 -4.09 1.53
N THR A 383 9.05 -3.06 0.83
CA THR A 383 9.38 -2.81 -0.58
C THR A 383 10.62 -1.92 -0.66
N LEU A 384 11.63 -2.36 -1.42
CA LEU A 384 12.75 -1.53 -1.81
C LEU A 384 12.55 -1.03 -3.23
N PHE A 385 12.93 0.22 -3.49
CA PHE A 385 12.80 0.80 -4.84
C PHE A 385 13.91 1.79 -5.16
N ALA A 386 14.16 1.99 -6.45
CA ALA A 386 15.17 2.91 -6.95
C ALA A 386 14.60 4.34 -7.00
N ALA A 387 14.61 5.03 -5.86
CA ALA A 387 14.08 6.40 -5.75
C ALA A 387 14.74 7.40 -6.72
N HIS A 388 16.04 7.24 -7.02
CA HIS A 388 16.73 8.06 -8.02
C HIS A 388 16.20 7.88 -9.46
N ASN A 389 15.63 6.71 -9.77
CA ASN A 389 14.98 6.41 -11.04
C ASN A 389 13.46 6.54 -10.96
N LEU A 390 12.91 6.86 -9.79
CA LEU A 390 11.47 7.01 -9.54
C LEU A 390 10.66 5.76 -9.94
N ARG A 391 11.24 4.57 -9.70
CA ARG A 391 10.63 3.29 -10.07
C ARG A 391 10.94 2.18 -9.06
N GLN A 392 10.14 1.12 -9.09
CA GLN A 392 10.44 -0.15 -8.44
C GLN A 392 11.68 -0.81 -9.09
N PHE A 393 12.35 -1.70 -8.36
CA PHE A 393 13.32 -2.60 -8.99
C PHE A 393 12.59 -3.60 -9.88
N ASP A 394 13.18 -3.93 -11.02
CA ASP A 394 12.73 -5.04 -11.83
C ASP A 394 13.81 -6.11 -11.86
N LEU A 395 13.50 -7.27 -11.30
CA LEU A 395 14.39 -8.41 -11.16
C LEU A 395 14.12 -9.49 -12.20
N ALA A 396 13.10 -9.42 -13.06
CA ALA A 396 12.81 -10.48 -14.04
C ALA A 396 13.09 -10.03 -15.48
N GLY A 397 12.74 -8.79 -15.83
CA GLY A 397 13.19 -8.10 -17.04
C GLY A 397 12.64 -8.64 -18.37
N THR A 398 11.69 -9.59 -18.38
CA THR A 398 11.08 -10.07 -19.64
C THR A 398 9.65 -10.59 -19.44
N PRO A 399 8.62 -9.97 -20.06
CA PRO A 399 7.26 -10.47 -20.01
C PRO A 399 7.13 -11.78 -20.80
N SER A 400 6.28 -12.68 -20.33
CA SER A 400 6.08 -13.98 -20.98
C SER A 400 4.63 -14.44 -20.95
N VAL A 401 4.27 -15.28 -21.92
CA VAL A 401 3.01 -16.01 -21.94
C VAL A 401 3.33 -17.49 -22.00
N ALA A 402 2.72 -18.27 -21.12
CA ALA A 402 2.73 -19.72 -21.20
C ALA A 402 1.30 -20.23 -21.37
N VAL A 403 1.11 -21.16 -22.30
CA VAL A 403 -0.17 -21.85 -22.48
C VAL A 403 0.03 -23.32 -22.17
N GLN A 404 -0.69 -23.81 -21.17
CA GLN A 404 -0.69 -25.22 -20.80
C GLN A 404 -2.06 -25.84 -21.06
N VAL A 405 -2.08 -27.01 -21.69
CA VAL A 405 -3.31 -27.79 -21.86
C VAL A 405 -3.46 -28.75 -20.68
N ARG A 406 -4.65 -28.76 -20.08
CA ARG A 406 -5.00 -29.62 -18.94
C ARG A 406 -6.31 -30.35 -19.22
N ASP A 407 -6.51 -31.47 -18.53
CA ASP A 407 -7.78 -32.20 -18.54
C ASP A 407 -8.86 -31.52 -17.67
N ASP A 408 -10.00 -32.20 -17.52
CA ASP A 408 -11.14 -31.83 -16.69
C ASP A 408 -10.87 -31.92 -15.17
N ASN A 409 -9.77 -32.54 -14.76
CA ASN A 409 -9.30 -32.62 -13.36
C ASN A 409 -8.15 -31.64 -13.04
N GLU A 410 -7.83 -30.72 -13.96
CA GLU A 410 -6.73 -29.75 -13.88
C GLU A 410 -5.34 -30.39 -13.86
N VAL A 411 -5.21 -31.60 -14.39
CA VAL A 411 -3.95 -32.29 -14.55
C VAL A 411 -3.35 -31.93 -15.91
N PRO A 412 -2.05 -31.57 -15.99
CA PRO A 412 -1.37 -31.36 -17.27
C PRO A 412 -1.47 -32.60 -18.17
N LEU A 413 -1.87 -32.41 -19.43
CA LEU A 413 -1.93 -33.51 -20.39
C LEU A 413 -0.51 -34.01 -20.73
N PRO A 414 -0.34 -35.32 -21.06
CA PRO A 414 0.90 -35.84 -21.62
C PRO A 414 1.33 -35.05 -22.86
N SER A 415 2.64 -35.00 -23.13
CA SER A 415 3.19 -34.22 -24.25
C SER A 415 2.61 -34.61 -25.62
N THR A 416 2.36 -35.91 -25.85
CA THR A 416 1.75 -36.41 -27.09
C THR A 416 0.33 -35.89 -27.30
N GLU A 417 -0.45 -35.82 -26.23
CA GLU A 417 -1.84 -35.35 -26.26
C GLU A 417 -1.89 -33.83 -26.33
N THR A 418 -1.02 -33.15 -25.59
CA THR A 418 -0.81 -31.70 -25.69
C THR A 418 -0.47 -31.30 -27.13
N ASN A 419 0.45 -32.00 -27.79
CA ASN A 419 0.81 -31.74 -29.19
C ASN A 419 -0.37 -31.95 -30.13
N ASN A 420 -1.19 -32.99 -29.90
CA ASN A 420 -2.39 -33.25 -30.70
C ASN A 420 -3.45 -32.14 -30.54
N VAL A 421 -3.65 -31.65 -29.31
CA VAL A 421 -4.57 -30.54 -29.03
C VAL A 421 -4.04 -29.23 -29.63
N GLN A 422 -2.75 -28.95 -29.45
CA GLN A 422 -2.10 -27.74 -29.97
C GLN A 422 -2.03 -27.72 -31.51
N ALA A 423 -1.92 -28.89 -32.15
CA ALA A 423 -2.02 -29.00 -33.61
C ALA A 423 -3.43 -28.67 -34.15
N ARG A 424 -4.46 -28.76 -33.32
CA ARG A 424 -5.86 -28.45 -33.68
C ARG A 424 -6.24 -27.03 -33.31
N LEU A 425 -5.77 -26.56 -32.16
CA LEU A 425 -6.10 -25.25 -31.60
C LEU A 425 -4.87 -24.55 -31.09
N GLN A 426 -4.70 -23.32 -31.52
CA GLN A 426 -3.69 -22.42 -31.02
C GLN A 426 -4.36 -21.32 -30.21
N VAL A 427 -3.82 -21.07 -29.01
CA VAL A 427 -4.17 -19.89 -28.23
C VAL A 427 -3.13 -18.82 -28.55
N LEU A 428 -3.60 -17.73 -29.15
CA LEU A 428 -2.80 -16.55 -29.45
C LEU A 428 -3.08 -15.50 -28.38
N VAL A 429 -2.01 -14.96 -27.81
CA VAL A 429 -2.06 -13.89 -26.82
C VAL A 429 -1.26 -12.71 -27.35
N SER A 430 -1.86 -11.53 -27.46
CA SER A 430 -1.22 -10.36 -28.02
C SER A 430 -1.61 -9.07 -27.30
N VAL A 431 -0.69 -8.12 -27.19
CA VAL A 431 -0.95 -6.77 -26.66
C VAL A 431 -0.83 -5.79 -27.82
N THR A 432 -1.95 -5.52 -28.49
CA THR A 432 -1.99 -4.73 -29.73
C THR A 432 -3.35 -4.06 -29.92
N GLN A 433 -3.36 -2.92 -30.62
CA GLN A 433 -4.60 -2.26 -31.04
C GLN A 433 -5.28 -3.02 -32.18
N ASP A 434 -4.51 -3.78 -32.96
CA ASP A 434 -5.03 -4.66 -34.00
C ASP A 434 -5.03 -6.12 -33.50
N PRO A 435 -6.17 -6.62 -33.01
CA PRO A 435 -6.26 -7.98 -32.48
C PRO A 435 -6.19 -9.06 -33.58
N THR A 436 -6.13 -8.68 -34.87
CA THR A 436 -6.04 -9.64 -35.96
C THR A 436 -4.62 -10.18 -36.14
N LEU A 437 -3.60 -9.44 -35.72
CA LEU A 437 -2.19 -9.81 -35.83
C LEU A 437 -1.86 -11.10 -35.07
N ALA A 438 -1.07 -11.97 -35.69
CA ALA A 438 -0.61 -13.25 -35.14
C ALA A 438 0.79 -13.13 -34.50
N GLU A 439 1.03 -12.08 -33.71
CA GLU A 439 2.29 -11.88 -32.98
C GLU A 439 2.04 -11.93 -31.47
N THR A 440 2.77 -12.78 -30.76
CA THR A 440 2.81 -12.72 -29.29
C THR A 440 3.78 -11.62 -28.90
N ARG A 441 3.26 -10.41 -28.72
CA ARG A 441 4.00 -9.26 -28.22
C ARG A 441 3.40 -8.83 -26.89
N LEU A 442 4.21 -8.87 -25.83
CA LEU A 442 3.91 -8.26 -24.55
C LEU A 442 4.86 -7.09 -24.33
N TYR A 443 4.34 -6.01 -23.77
CA TYR A 443 5.17 -4.91 -23.28
C TYR A 443 5.39 -5.10 -21.78
N GLU A 444 6.64 -4.99 -21.35
CA GLU A 444 7.01 -5.11 -19.94
C GLU A 444 6.22 -4.12 -19.08
N GLY A 445 5.69 -4.59 -17.96
CA GLY A 445 4.92 -3.73 -17.05
C GLY A 445 3.58 -3.23 -17.58
N SER A 446 3.10 -3.70 -18.74
CA SER A 446 1.80 -3.31 -19.33
C SER A 446 0.64 -4.23 -18.96
N VAL A 447 0.94 -5.49 -18.64
CA VAL A 447 -0.06 -6.54 -18.34
C VAL A 447 0.19 -7.08 -16.93
N PRO A 448 -0.83 -7.19 -16.08
CA PRO A 448 -0.65 -7.78 -14.76
C PRO A 448 -0.33 -9.27 -14.86
N ASN A 449 0.29 -9.82 -13.82
CA ASN A 449 0.41 -11.27 -13.66
C ASN A 449 -0.99 -11.86 -13.49
N ALA A 450 -1.39 -12.75 -14.40
CA ALA A 450 -2.74 -13.29 -14.42
C ALA A 450 -2.78 -14.70 -15.01
N VAL A 451 -3.77 -15.48 -14.60
CA VAL A 451 -4.05 -16.81 -15.15
C VAL A 451 -5.47 -16.80 -15.70
N TYR A 452 -5.61 -17.10 -16.98
CA TYR A 452 -6.92 -17.23 -17.63
C TYR A 452 -7.15 -18.70 -17.98
N ARG A 453 -8.37 -19.18 -17.77
CA ARG A 453 -8.76 -20.54 -18.14
C ARG A 453 -9.75 -20.48 -19.28
N ILE A 454 -9.43 -21.14 -20.39
CA ILE A 454 -10.38 -21.35 -21.48
C ILE A 454 -10.80 -22.81 -21.49
N ILE A 455 -12.09 -23.09 -21.27
CA ILE A 455 -12.60 -24.45 -21.08
C ILE A 455 -13.50 -24.80 -22.26
N TYR A 456 -13.14 -25.86 -22.99
CA TYR A 456 -13.99 -26.40 -24.05
C TYR A 456 -15.18 -27.13 -23.44
N GLN A 457 -16.38 -26.75 -23.86
CA GLN A 457 -17.65 -27.20 -23.27
C GLN A 457 -17.64 -27.05 -21.73
N GLY A 458 -17.15 -25.89 -21.27
CA GLY A 458 -17.12 -25.53 -19.86
C GLY A 458 -18.52 -25.38 -19.26
N ILE A 459 -18.62 -25.59 -17.94
CA ILE A 459 -19.86 -25.43 -17.20
C ILE A 459 -20.21 -23.94 -17.12
N LEU A 460 -21.48 -23.61 -17.34
CA LEU A 460 -21.95 -22.23 -17.21
C LEU A 460 -22.17 -21.86 -15.72
N PRO A 461 -21.86 -20.61 -15.32
CA PRO A 461 -21.96 -20.19 -13.92
C PRO A 461 -23.34 -20.44 -13.33
N GLY A 462 -23.39 -21.07 -12.15
CA GLY A 462 -24.66 -21.36 -11.45
C GLY A 462 -25.54 -22.43 -12.09
N LEU A 463 -25.06 -23.14 -13.13
CA LEU A 463 -25.78 -24.22 -13.83
C LEU A 463 -25.10 -25.59 -13.71
N ALA A 464 -24.38 -25.82 -12.61
CA ALA A 464 -23.79 -27.11 -12.25
C ALA A 464 -24.72 -27.90 -11.32
N THR A 465 -24.79 -29.22 -11.48
CA THR A 465 -25.43 -30.15 -10.54
C THR A 465 -26.84 -29.74 -10.12
N LEU A 466 -27.61 -29.30 -11.12
CA LEU A 466 -28.99 -28.89 -10.94
C LEU A 466 -29.90 -30.11 -10.74
N PRO A 467 -30.92 -30.02 -9.87
CA PRO A 467 -31.82 -31.13 -9.62
C PRO A 467 -32.69 -31.44 -10.84
N ARG A 468 -32.86 -32.73 -11.14
CA ARG A 468 -33.71 -33.25 -12.21
C ARG A 468 -34.78 -34.17 -11.63
N ASP A 469 -36.00 -34.04 -12.14
CA ASP A 469 -37.04 -35.04 -11.86
C ASP A 469 -36.91 -36.21 -12.82
N VAL A 470 -36.57 -37.40 -12.31
CA VAL A 470 -36.42 -38.61 -13.11
C VAL A 470 -37.77 -39.12 -13.65
N ASN A 471 -38.89 -38.72 -13.06
CA ASN A 471 -40.24 -39.07 -13.53
C ASN A 471 -40.72 -38.15 -14.66
N ASP A 472 -40.11 -36.97 -14.80
CA ASP A 472 -40.27 -36.06 -15.93
C ASP A 472 -38.91 -35.83 -16.61
N PRO A 473 -38.38 -36.86 -17.31
CA PRO A 473 -36.98 -36.94 -17.67
C PRO A 473 -36.50 -35.85 -18.65
N ARG A 474 -37.42 -35.11 -19.28
CA ARG A 474 -37.12 -34.00 -20.20
C ARG A 474 -37.24 -32.62 -19.55
N ARG A 475 -37.58 -32.55 -18.26
CA ARG A 475 -37.72 -31.28 -17.54
C ARG A 475 -36.39 -30.83 -16.95
N PHE A 476 -35.74 -29.90 -17.65
CA PHE A 476 -34.52 -29.25 -17.21
C PHE A 476 -34.80 -27.79 -16.86
N GLU A 477 -34.76 -27.44 -15.58
CA GLU A 477 -35.11 -26.09 -15.12
C GLU A 477 -34.10 -25.54 -14.12
N ALA A 478 -33.78 -24.26 -14.23
CA ALA A 478 -32.91 -23.52 -13.31
C ALA A 478 -33.53 -22.17 -12.93
N GLU A 479 -33.04 -21.54 -11.86
CA GLU A 479 -33.42 -20.17 -11.54
C GLU A 479 -32.95 -19.21 -12.64
N ALA A 480 -33.83 -18.30 -13.07
CA ALA A 480 -33.53 -17.36 -14.15
C ALA A 480 -32.30 -16.48 -13.85
N ALA A 481 -32.06 -16.18 -12.57
CA ALA A 481 -30.88 -15.43 -12.13
C ALA A 481 -29.56 -16.12 -12.50
N ASN A 482 -29.53 -17.45 -12.55
CA ASN A 482 -28.33 -18.24 -12.87
C ASN A 482 -28.25 -18.57 -14.37
N ALA A 483 -29.38 -18.55 -15.08
CA ALA A 483 -29.45 -18.99 -16.47
C ALA A 483 -29.16 -17.90 -17.51
N GLY A 484 -28.79 -16.69 -17.10
CA GLY A 484 -28.60 -15.54 -18.00
C GLY A 484 -27.55 -15.73 -19.10
N GLN A 485 -26.66 -16.72 -18.98
CA GLN A 485 -25.62 -17.04 -19.97
C GLN A 485 -25.94 -18.25 -20.87
N ALA A 486 -27.01 -18.99 -20.56
CA ALA A 486 -27.44 -20.15 -21.33
C ALA A 486 -28.14 -19.72 -22.63
N ARG A 487 -27.90 -20.46 -23.71
CA ARG A 487 -28.37 -20.16 -25.07
C ARG A 487 -28.76 -21.44 -25.80
N VAL A 488 -29.50 -21.28 -26.90
CA VAL A 488 -29.74 -22.36 -27.87
C VAL A 488 -28.40 -22.88 -28.39
N GLY A 489 -28.25 -24.19 -28.50
CA GLY A 489 -27.03 -24.89 -28.87
C GLY A 489 -26.16 -25.33 -27.68
N ASP A 490 -26.48 -24.90 -26.46
CA ASP A 490 -25.79 -25.37 -25.24
C ASP A 490 -26.07 -26.85 -24.96
N LEU A 491 -25.25 -27.44 -24.09
CA LEU A 491 -25.26 -28.87 -23.83
C LEU A 491 -25.77 -29.15 -22.42
N ILE A 492 -26.79 -29.98 -22.30
CA ILE A 492 -27.24 -30.56 -21.04
C ILE A 492 -26.54 -31.90 -20.87
N VAL A 493 -25.81 -32.05 -19.77
CA VAL A 493 -25.19 -33.31 -19.39
C VAL A 493 -25.85 -33.83 -18.13
N LEU A 494 -26.32 -35.08 -18.18
CA LEU A 494 -26.91 -35.75 -17.04
C LEU A 494 -25.80 -36.34 -16.17
N GLU A 495 -25.94 -36.23 -14.85
CA GLU A 495 -24.91 -36.64 -13.91
C GLU A 495 -25.52 -37.22 -12.63
N GLY A 496 -24.71 -38.00 -11.92
CA GLY A 496 -25.01 -38.58 -10.61
C GLY A 496 -23.71 -38.82 -9.83
N PRO A 497 -23.77 -39.38 -8.61
CA PRO A 497 -22.59 -39.58 -7.77
C PRO A 497 -21.51 -40.41 -8.49
N GLY A 498 -20.45 -39.74 -8.95
CA GLY A 498 -19.33 -40.37 -9.66
C GLY A 498 -19.65 -40.88 -11.07
N THR A 499 -20.74 -40.46 -11.70
CA THR A 499 -21.13 -40.88 -13.07
C THR A 499 -21.63 -39.70 -13.88
N GLU A 500 -21.02 -39.44 -15.04
CA GLU A 500 -21.46 -38.44 -16.03
C GLU A 500 -21.92 -39.16 -17.30
N CYS A 501 -23.04 -38.73 -17.87
CA CYS A 501 -23.55 -39.27 -19.13
C CYS A 501 -22.65 -38.85 -20.29
N ALA A 502 -22.17 -39.83 -21.07
CA ALA A 502 -21.34 -39.57 -22.24
C ALA A 502 -22.08 -38.74 -23.31
N THR A 503 -23.37 -39.00 -23.52
CA THR A 503 -24.20 -38.31 -24.51
C THR A 503 -24.85 -37.07 -23.91
N ALA A 504 -24.44 -35.89 -24.38
CA ALA A 504 -25.13 -34.64 -24.04
C ALA A 504 -26.41 -34.46 -24.87
N GLN A 505 -27.37 -33.72 -24.32
CA GLN A 505 -28.56 -33.25 -25.03
C GLN A 505 -28.36 -31.79 -25.44
N THR A 506 -28.82 -31.41 -26.63
CA THR A 506 -28.66 -30.03 -27.12
C THR A 506 -29.86 -29.18 -26.73
N VAL A 507 -29.61 -28.00 -26.17
CA VAL A 507 -30.65 -27.02 -25.84
C VAL A 507 -31.21 -26.43 -27.13
N THR A 508 -32.49 -26.66 -27.41
CA THR A 508 -33.20 -26.13 -28.59
C THR A 508 -33.94 -24.84 -28.29
N ALA A 509 -34.36 -24.63 -27.03
CA ALA A 509 -34.98 -23.38 -26.57
C ALA A 509 -34.68 -23.11 -25.09
N VAL A 510 -34.64 -21.83 -24.72
CA VAL A 510 -34.55 -21.37 -23.32
C VAL A 510 -35.79 -20.52 -23.03
N GLU A 511 -36.71 -21.05 -22.23
CA GLU A 511 -38.05 -20.50 -22.07
C GLU A 511 -38.35 -20.17 -20.61
N PRO A 512 -38.95 -19.02 -20.30
CA PRO A 512 -39.42 -18.74 -18.94
C PRO A 512 -40.55 -19.69 -18.56
N VAL A 513 -40.52 -20.22 -17.33
CA VAL A 513 -41.59 -21.09 -16.81
C VAL A 513 -42.71 -20.21 -16.23
N PRO A 514 -43.92 -20.21 -16.82
CA PRO A 514 -45.00 -19.30 -16.41
C PRO A 514 -45.33 -19.38 -14.92
N GLY A 515 -45.46 -18.23 -14.28
CA GLY A 515 -45.82 -18.13 -12.85
C GLY A 515 -44.67 -18.48 -11.89
N THR A 516 -43.44 -18.62 -12.37
CA THR A 516 -42.25 -18.91 -11.55
C THR A 516 -41.07 -18.00 -11.93
N THR A 517 -39.99 -18.04 -11.14
CA THR A 517 -38.71 -17.37 -11.43
C THR A 517 -37.75 -18.26 -12.23
N ARG A 518 -38.22 -19.41 -12.74
CA ARG A 518 -37.37 -20.41 -13.39
C ARG A 518 -37.39 -20.27 -14.90
N VAL A 519 -36.33 -20.75 -15.53
CA VAL A 519 -36.28 -21.01 -16.97
C VAL A 519 -36.20 -22.51 -17.22
N ARG A 520 -36.74 -22.94 -18.35
CA ARG A 520 -36.67 -24.30 -18.86
C ARG A 520 -35.74 -24.36 -20.07
N PHE A 521 -34.89 -25.37 -20.08
CA PHE A 521 -34.05 -25.72 -21.22
C PHE A 521 -34.74 -26.85 -21.98
N ALA A 522 -35.31 -26.54 -23.15
CA ALA A 522 -35.91 -27.54 -24.02
C ALA A 522 -34.82 -28.30 -24.80
N ILE A 523 -35.05 -29.58 -25.05
CA ILE A 523 -34.24 -30.42 -25.96
C ILE A 523 -35.08 -30.80 -27.18
N GLY A 524 -34.47 -31.31 -28.25
CA GLY A 524 -35.20 -31.68 -29.45
C GLY A 524 -36.25 -32.76 -29.20
N ASP A 525 -37.41 -32.69 -29.87
CA ASP A 525 -38.46 -33.69 -29.71
C ASP A 525 -37.99 -35.12 -30.06
N THR A 526 -37.04 -35.20 -30.99
CA THR A 526 -36.39 -36.44 -31.45
C THR A 526 -35.19 -36.86 -30.59
N ASP A 527 -34.74 -36.05 -29.65
CA ASP A 527 -33.59 -36.36 -28.81
C ASP A 527 -33.98 -37.43 -27.77
N VAL A 528 -33.32 -38.58 -27.86
CA VAL A 528 -33.54 -39.71 -26.95
C VAL A 528 -32.48 -39.66 -25.86
N ILE A 529 -32.93 -39.55 -24.60
CA ILE A 529 -32.05 -39.71 -23.44
C ILE A 529 -31.66 -41.20 -23.37
N PRO A 530 -30.36 -41.55 -23.42
CA PRO A 530 -29.93 -42.95 -23.36
C PRO A 530 -30.44 -43.63 -22.09
N ALA A 531 -30.80 -44.92 -22.20
CA ALA A 531 -31.41 -45.67 -21.09
C ALA A 531 -30.49 -45.72 -19.86
N GLU A 532 -29.18 -45.77 -20.08
CA GLU A 532 -28.14 -45.72 -19.06
C GLU A 532 -28.06 -44.39 -18.31
N CYS A 533 -28.53 -43.28 -18.91
CA CYS A 533 -28.52 -41.96 -18.31
C CYS A 533 -29.89 -41.53 -17.76
N ALA A 534 -30.96 -42.27 -18.08
CA ALA A 534 -32.33 -41.90 -17.73
C ALA A 534 -32.52 -41.74 -16.22
N GLY A 535 -31.88 -42.59 -15.40
CA GLY A 535 -31.95 -42.57 -13.94
C GLY A 535 -31.06 -41.56 -13.22
N LEU A 536 -30.26 -40.75 -13.95
CA LEU A 536 -29.36 -39.78 -13.33
C LEU A 536 -30.15 -38.58 -12.75
N PRO A 537 -29.98 -38.26 -11.45
CA PRO A 537 -30.86 -37.35 -10.72
C PRO A 537 -30.50 -35.86 -10.87
N THR A 538 -29.36 -35.55 -11.48
CA THR A 538 -28.90 -34.18 -11.65
C THR A 538 -28.47 -33.92 -13.09
N PHE A 539 -28.36 -32.64 -13.46
CA PHE A 539 -27.85 -32.22 -14.75
C PHE A 539 -27.01 -30.95 -14.64
N THR A 540 -26.12 -30.77 -15.60
CA THR A 540 -25.28 -29.58 -15.74
C THR A 540 -25.47 -28.99 -17.13
N VAL A 541 -25.53 -27.66 -17.23
CA VAL A 541 -25.56 -26.96 -18.52
C VAL A 541 -24.16 -26.44 -18.85
N ARG A 542 -23.66 -26.83 -20.01
CA ARG A 542 -22.32 -26.50 -20.53
C ARG A 542 -22.44 -25.68 -21.81
N ALA A 543 -21.45 -24.84 -22.05
CA ALA A 543 -21.37 -24.06 -23.28
C ALA A 543 -21.29 -24.99 -24.50
N GLY A 544 -22.13 -24.76 -25.50
CA GLY A 544 -22.17 -25.52 -26.75
C GLY A 544 -22.37 -24.62 -27.98
N GLY A 545 -22.74 -25.26 -29.10
CA GLY A 545 -23.06 -24.59 -30.36
C GLY A 545 -21.89 -23.78 -30.92
N ASP A 546 -22.19 -22.57 -31.40
CA ASP A 546 -21.22 -21.67 -32.03
C ASP A 546 -20.23 -21.01 -31.04
N GLN A 547 -20.49 -21.11 -29.72
CA GLN A 547 -19.66 -20.54 -28.66
C GLN A 547 -19.34 -21.58 -27.58
N PRO A 548 -18.61 -22.67 -27.90
CA PRO A 548 -18.42 -23.79 -26.98
C PRO A 548 -17.37 -23.54 -25.90
N TYR A 549 -16.67 -22.39 -25.92
CA TYR A 549 -15.60 -22.08 -24.98
C TYR A 549 -16.06 -21.12 -23.89
N VAL A 550 -15.75 -21.45 -22.64
CA VAL A 550 -15.93 -20.58 -21.48
C VAL A 550 -14.59 -20.00 -21.07
N LEU A 551 -14.50 -18.69 -20.91
CA LEU A 551 -13.32 -17.99 -20.41
C LEU A 551 -13.54 -17.57 -18.95
N LEU A 552 -12.62 -17.97 -18.09
CA LEU A 552 -12.56 -17.59 -16.67
C LEU A 552 -11.27 -16.82 -16.38
N ASP A 553 -11.32 -15.94 -15.38
CA ASP A 553 -10.15 -15.23 -14.86
C ASP A 553 -9.42 -16.02 -13.76
N THR A 554 -8.43 -15.37 -13.14
CA THR A 554 -7.60 -15.95 -12.07
C THR A 554 -8.43 -16.38 -10.84
N SER A 555 -9.58 -15.74 -10.61
CA SER A 555 -10.52 -16.02 -9.51
C SER A 555 -11.62 -17.01 -9.89
N ASP A 556 -11.51 -17.64 -11.06
CA ASP A 556 -12.53 -18.48 -11.70
C ASP A 556 -13.85 -17.74 -11.96
N ALA A 557 -13.82 -16.40 -11.99
CA ALA A 557 -14.96 -15.61 -12.38
C ALA A 557 -15.17 -15.70 -13.89
N PHE A 558 -16.43 -15.89 -14.28
CA PHE A 558 -16.81 -15.96 -15.67
C PHE A 558 -16.65 -14.60 -16.34
N LEU A 559 -15.83 -14.57 -17.39
CA LEU A 559 -15.57 -13.36 -18.17
C LEU A 559 -16.44 -13.32 -19.42
N SER A 560 -16.42 -14.39 -20.21
CA SER A 560 -17.11 -14.42 -21.50
C SER A 560 -17.24 -15.84 -22.06
N ARG A 561 -18.08 -15.97 -23.09
CA ARG A 561 -18.04 -17.09 -24.04
C ARG A 561 -17.24 -16.68 -25.27
N SER A 562 -16.43 -17.59 -25.80
CA SER A 562 -15.60 -17.32 -26.97
C SER A 562 -16.04 -18.13 -28.18
N VAL A 563 -16.08 -17.47 -29.35
CA VAL A 563 -16.10 -18.09 -30.68
C VAL A 563 -14.65 -18.21 -31.14
N LEU A 564 -14.33 -19.28 -31.86
CA LEU A 564 -13.04 -19.37 -32.55
C LEU A 564 -12.80 -18.12 -33.43
N GLY A 565 -11.64 -17.51 -33.28
CA GLY A 565 -11.23 -16.31 -34.01
C GLY A 565 -11.67 -14.98 -33.38
N THR A 566 -12.58 -14.97 -32.39
CA THR A 566 -12.96 -13.75 -31.68
C THR A 566 -12.07 -13.55 -30.44
N PRO A 567 -11.30 -12.45 -30.37
CA PRO A 567 -10.46 -12.15 -29.20
C PRO A 567 -11.31 -11.73 -28.00
N PHE A 568 -10.87 -12.11 -26.81
CA PHE A 568 -11.28 -11.47 -25.57
C PHE A 568 -10.26 -10.40 -25.18
N SER A 569 -10.72 -9.17 -24.98
CA SER A 569 -9.86 -8.02 -24.68
C SER A 569 -9.92 -7.65 -23.20
N VAL A 570 -8.76 -7.61 -22.56
CA VAL A 570 -8.57 -7.12 -21.19
C VAL A 570 -7.92 -5.75 -21.25
N PRO A 571 -8.53 -4.70 -20.65
CA PRO A 571 -7.88 -3.40 -20.53
C PRO A 571 -6.56 -3.49 -19.79
N THR A 572 -5.57 -2.74 -20.24
CA THR A 572 -4.21 -2.72 -19.71
C THR A 572 -3.82 -1.33 -19.26
N GLN A 573 -2.84 -1.26 -18.38
CA GLN A 573 -2.22 -0.02 -17.91
C GLN A 573 -0.77 -0.31 -17.55
N TYR A 574 0.10 0.69 -17.72
CA TYR A 574 1.47 0.54 -17.25
C TYR A 574 1.50 0.64 -15.72
N PHE A 575 2.13 -0.34 -15.10
CA PHE A 575 2.53 -0.30 -13.69
C PHE A 575 4.06 -0.32 -13.53
N TYR A 576 4.80 -0.46 -14.63
CA TYR A 576 6.24 -0.27 -14.70
C TYR A 576 6.65 0.29 -16.08
N HIS A 577 7.67 1.12 -16.11
CA HIS A 577 8.26 1.66 -17.33
C HIS A 577 9.69 1.12 -17.50
N ALA A 578 9.90 0.29 -18.52
CA ALA A 578 11.21 -0.22 -18.87
C ALA A 578 12.17 0.90 -19.32
N ASP A 579 13.48 0.66 -19.31
CA ASP A 579 14.47 1.65 -19.79
C ASP A 579 14.24 2.05 -21.27
N THR A 580 13.61 1.18 -22.06
CA THR A 580 13.28 1.39 -23.48
C THR A 580 11.88 1.97 -23.73
N PHE A 581 11.22 2.50 -22.69
CA PHE A 581 9.80 2.87 -22.71
C PHE A 581 9.42 3.97 -23.70
N THR A 582 10.37 4.79 -24.16
CA THR A 582 10.14 5.80 -25.20
C THR A 582 9.64 5.21 -26.53
N SER A 583 9.78 3.90 -26.73
CA SER A 583 9.29 3.17 -27.90
C SER A 583 7.92 2.51 -27.73
N PHE A 584 7.26 2.67 -26.57
CA PHE A 584 6.01 1.99 -26.28
C PHE A 584 4.75 2.87 -26.44
N PRO A 585 3.64 2.29 -26.92
CA PRO A 585 2.36 2.99 -27.10
C PRO A 585 1.78 3.52 -25.77
N GLN A 586 1.22 4.74 -25.80
CA GLN A 586 0.54 5.39 -24.66
C GLN A 586 -0.91 5.77 -25.04
N PRO A 587 -1.95 5.22 -24.37
CA PRO A 587 -1.92 4.16 -23.35
C PRO A 587 -1.48 2.79 -23.93
N PRO A 588 -1.15 1.79 -23.08
CA PRO A 588 -0.84 0.46 -23.58
C PRO A 588 -2.07 -0.15 -24.28
N PRO A 589 -1.88 -0.92 -25.36
CA PRO A 589 -2.96 -1.64 -26.02
C PRO A 589 -3.54 -2.72 -25.11
N PRO A 590 -4.82 -3.11 -25.27
CA PRO A 590 -5.41 -4.17 -24.47
C PRO A 590 -4.72 -5.52 -24.72
N LEU A 591 -4.77 -6.39 -23.72
CA LEU A 591 -4.38 -7.79 -23.82
C LEU A 591 -5.50 -8.56 -24.51
N ASN A 592 -5.21 -9.15 -25.66
CA ASN A 592 -6.15 -9.96 -26.43
C ASN A 592 -5.80 -11.44 -26.28
N ILE A 593 -6.78 -12.23 -25.85
CA ILE A 593 -6.68 -13.69 -25.79
C ILE A 593 -7.62 -14.26 -26.86
N ARG A 594 -7.07 -14.96 -27.84
CA ARG A 594 -7.82 -15.49 -28.99
C ARG A 594 -7.51 -16.96 -29.20
N MET A 595 -8.55 -17.78 -29.37
CA MET A 595 -8.39 -19.14 -29.85
C MET A 595 -8.57 -19.20 -31.36
N THR A 596 -7.63 -19.84 -32.06
CA THR A 596 -7.72 -20.07 -33.51
C THR A 596 -7.69 -21.56 -33.81
N GLY A 597 -8.66 -22.04 -34.59
CA GLY A 597 -8.64 -23.39 -35.14
C GLY A 597 -7.58 -23.51 -36.22
N VAL A 598 -6.68 -24.47 -36.07
CA VAL A 598 -5.55 -24.72 -36.98
C VAL A 598 -5.70 -26.06 -37.72
N GLY A 599 -6.62 -26.92 -37.28
CA GLY A 599 -6.96 -28.20 -37.91
C GLY A 599 -8.37 -28.69 -37.56
N GLY A 600 -8.91 -29.61 -38.37
CA GLY A 600 -10.22 -30.24 -38.13
C GLY A 600 -10.10 -31.46 -37.21
N GLY A 601 -10.80 -31.45 -36.07
CA GLY A 601 -10.90 -32.58 -35.16
C GLY A 601 -11.65 -32.21 -33.88
N GLU A 602 -12.38 -33.15 -33.28
CA GLU A 602 -13.13 -32.93 -32.03
C GLU A 602 -12.19 -32.84 -30.82
N LEU A 603 -12.43 -31.88 -29.92
CA LEU A 603 -11.80 -31.84 -28.61
C LEU A 603 -12.61 -32.64 -27.60
N GLN A 604 -11.95 -33.18 -26.58
CA GLN A 604 -12.66 -33.75 -25.45
C GLN A 604 -13.25 -32.63 -24.59
N ARG A 605 -14.50 -32.82 -24.16
CA ARG A 605 -15.19 -31.95 -23.19
C ARG A 605 -14.33 -31.77 -21.94
N GLY A 606 -14.29 -30.54 -21.42
CA GLY A 606 -13.63 -30.23 -20.17
C GLY A 606 -12.14 -29.94 -20.29
N TYR A 607 -11.51 -30.16 -21.47
CA TYR A 607 -10.15 -29.70 -21.71
C TYR A 607 -10.03 -28.19 -21.45
N ARG A 608 -8.94 -27.83 -20.77
CA ARG A 608 -8.64 -26.48 -20.33
C ARG A 608 -7.36 -25.99 -20.97
N PHE A 609 -7.40 -24.78 -21.50
CA PHE A 609 -6.23 -24.02 -21.91
C PHE A 609 -5.96 -22.99 -20.82
N VAL A 610 -4.92 -23.25 -20.03
CA VAL A 610 -4.48 -22.36 -18.96
C VAL A 610 -3.45 -21.41 -19.54
N VAL A 611 -3.83 -20.15 -19.69
CA VAL A 611 -3.00 -19.05 -20.19
C VAL A 611 -2.43 -18.30 -19.01
N SER A 612 -1.15 -18.50 -18.74
CA SER A 612 -0.42 -17.76 -17.72
C SER A 612 0.29 -16.58 -18.37
N VAL A 613 -0.07 -15.36 -17.97
CA VAL A 613 0.57 -14.13 -18.40
C VAL A 613 1.47 -13.64 -17.27
N SER A 614 2.75 -13.46 -17.56
CA SER A 614 3.72 -12.80 -16.70
C SER A 614 4.05 -11.43 -17.28
N SER A 615 4.03 -10.44 -16.40
CA SER A 615 4.36 -9.05 -16.72
C SER A 615 5.83 -8.80 -17.01
N GLY A 616 6.68 -9.75 -16.65
CA GLY A 616 8.13 -9.59 -16.68
C GLY A 616 8.68 -8.72 -15.56
N VAL A 617 7.83 -8.22 -14.66
CA VAL A 617 8.22 -7.33 -13.57
C VAL A 617 8.23 -8.13 -12.27
N ARG A 618 9.41 -8.20 -11.65
CA ARG A 618 9.58 -8.79 -10.31
C ARG A 618 10.18 -7.74 -9.37
N ASN A 619 9.34 -7.23 -8.49
CA ASN A 619 9.74 -6.19 -7.54
C ASN A 619 10.67 -6.71 -6.44
N PHE A 620 11.46 -5.81 -5.84
CA PHE A 620 12.21 -6.12 -4.63
C PHE A 620 11.33 -5.93 -3.39
N VAL A 621 10.87 -7.03 -2.82
CA VAL A 621 10.08 -7.03 -1.59
C VAL A 621 10.67 -8.08 -0.67
N PHE A 622 10.81 -7.81 0.62
CA PHE A 622 11.18 -8.84 1.59
C PHE A 622 10.28 -8.76 2.82
N GLY A 623 10.19 -9.85 3.57
CA GLY A 623 9.44 -9.91 4.83
C GLY A 623 10.29 -10.46 5.97
N VAL A 624 9.73 -10.44 7.17
CA VAL A 624 10.30 -11.10 8.35
C VAL A 624 9.77 -12.53 8.44
N ASP A 625 10.65 -13.48 8.70
CA ASP A 625 10.29 -14.87 8.97
C ASP A 625 9.76 -15.02 10.40
N ASN A 626 8.44 -14.96 10.51
CA ASN A 626 7.70 -15.06 11.76
C ASN A 626 7.42 -16.52 12.16
N SER A 627 8.09 -17.50 11.54
CA SER A 627 7.94 -18.91 11.90
C SER A 627 8.51 -19.23 13.29
N LEU A 628 8.03 -20.33 13.88
CA LEU A 628 8.48 -20.76 15.20
C LEU A 628 10.00 -21.08 15.19
N GLY A 629 10.72 -20.54 16.17
CA GLY A 629 12.16 -20.79 16.36
C GLY A 629 13.09 -19.70 15.83
N THR A 630 12.58 -18.69 15.11
CA THR A 630 13.40 -17.54 14.66
C THR A 630 13.59 -16.46 15.73
N GLY A 631 12.73 -16.44 16.75
CA GLY A 631 12.67 -15.35 17.73
C GLY A 631 11.98 -14.08 17.22
N LEU A 632 11.44 -14.10 15.99
CA LEU A 632 10.85 -12.93 15.33
C LEU A 632 9.32 -12.98 15.22
N GLY A 633 8.66 -13.95 15.86
CA GLY A 633 7.21 -14.18 15.71
C GLY A 633 6.31 -12.97 16.01
N ALA A 634 6.77 -12.00 16.81
CA ALA A 634 6.04 -10.77 17.11
C ALA A 634 6.23 -9.65 16.06
N TYR A 635 7.18 -9.79 15.14
CA TYR A 635 7.55 -8.76 14.15
C TYR A 635 6.70 -8.86 12.86
N THR A 636 5.38 -8.68 13.00
CA THR A 636 4.41 -8.87 11.90
C THR A 636 3.96 -7.56 11.23
N LEU A 637 3.93 -6.45 11.97
CA LEU A 637 3.40 -5.17 11.49
C LEU A 637 4.52 -4.11 11.46
N PRO A 638 5.25 -3.96 10.36
CA PRO A 638 6.27 -2.93 10.28
C PRO A 638 5.64 -1.55 10.15
N GLY A 639 6.20 -0.57 10.85
CA GLY A 639 5.74 0.82 10.92
C GLY A 639 6.76 1.80 10.33
N ALA A 640 7.05 2.85 11.09
CA ALA A 640 8.05 3.86 10.71
C ALA A 640 9.43 3.24 10.48
N VAL A 641 10.20 3.87 9.60
CA VAL A 641 11.54 3.40 9.22
C VAL A 641 12.52 4.57 9.25
N ALA A 642 13.68 4.33 9.85
CA ALA A 642 14.85 5.18 9.74
C ALA A 642 15.96 4.39 9.04
N ALA A 643 16.72 5.05 8.17
CA ALA A 643 17.76 4.42 7.39
C ALA A 643 19.08 5.15 7.57
N TYR A 644 20.16 4.38 7.70
CA TYR A 644 21.50 4.90 7.90
C TYR A 644 22.56 4.04 7.22
N ARG A 645 23.58 4.71 6.69
CA ARG A 645 24.78 4.06 6.19
C ARG A 645 25.91 4.29 7.19
N GLN A 646 26.37 3.20 7.81
CA GLN A 646 27.50 3.21 8.74
C GLN A 646 28.71 2.59 8.03
N GLU A 647 29.68 3.42 7.63
CA GLU A 647 30.86 3.01 6.85
C GLU A 647 30.48 2.22 5.57
N PHE A 648 30.53 0.88 5.65
CA PHE A 648 30.25 -0.09 4.58
C PHE A 648 28.92 -0.84 4.75
N LYS A 649 28.23 -0.66 5.88
CA LYS A 649 26.95 -1.32 6.19
C LYS A 649 25.77 -0.41 5.88
N ASN A 650 24.76 -0.98 5.23
CA ASN A 650 23.51 -0.29 4.92
C ASN A 650 22.42 -0.85 5.83
N LEU A 651 22.02 -0.06 6.83
CA LEU A 651 21.12 -0.50 7.89
C LEU A 651 19.81 0.26 7.83
N ALA A 652 18.70 -0.46 7.94
CA ALA A 652 17.39 0.11 8.21
C ALA A 652 16.93 -0.30 9.61
N TYR A 653 16.34 0.64 10.35
CA TYR A 653 15.72 0.42 11.65
C TYR A 653 14.23 0.63 11.46
N ILE A 654 13.47 -0.45 11.61
CA ILE A 654 12.04 -0.46 11.36
C ILE A 654 11.35 -0.69 12.69
N ALA A 655 10.44 0.21 13.06
CA ALA A 655 9.61 0.06 14.25
C ALA A 655 8.55 -1.03 14.01
N TYR A 656 8.32 -1.88 14.99
CA TYR A 656 7.27 -2.90 14.97
C TYR A 656 6.37 -2.73 16.19
N PRO A 657 5.24 -2.02 16.04
CA PRO A 657 4.24 -1.91 17.09
C PRO A 657 3.75 -3.27 17.60
N SER A 658 3.72 -4.29 16.75
CA SER A 658 3.34 -5.65 17.13
C SER A 658 4.32 -6.33 18.09
N ALA A 659 5.56 -5.83 18.20
CA ALA A 659 6.62 -6.39 19.04
C ALA A 659 7.08 -5.45 20.16
N ASP A 660 6.52 -4.22 20.27
CA ASP A 660 7.08 -3.16 21.14
C ASP A 660 8.61 -3.04 20.96
N GLY A 661 9.05 -3.00 19.70
CA GLY A 661 10.47 -3.12 19.41
C GLY A 661 10.88 -2.58 18.04
N VAL A 662 12.19 -2.52 17.84
CA VAL A 662 12.82 -2.11 16.59
C VAL A 662 13.60 -3.27 16.01
N LEU A 663 13.43 -3.49 14.71
CA LEU A 663 14.20 -4.46 13.96
C LEU A 663 15.26 -3.73 13.13
N GLN A 664 16.52 -4.06 13.38
CA GLN A 664 17.62 -3.67 12.51
C GLN A 664 17.73 -4.67 11.36
N VAL A 665 17.73 -4.14 10.14
CA VAL A 665 17.84 -4.90 8.89
C VAL A 665 19.14 -4.51 8.18
N ASN A 666 20.02 -5.47 7.91
CA ASN A 666 21.15 -5.25 7.02
C ASN A 666 20.74 -5.48 5.56
N LEU A 667 20.60 -4.40 4.80
CA LEU A 667 20.09 -4.39 3.42
C LEU A 667 20.99 -5.13 2.41
N GLN A 668 22.26 -5.38 2.76
CA GLN A 668 23.17 -6.16 1.92
C GLN A 668 23.02 -7.68 2.11
N GLY A 669 22.43 -8.12 3.23
CA GLY A 669 22.27 -9.54 3.50
C GLY A 669 20.84 -10.06 3.34
N VAL A 670 19.84 -9.17 3.19
CA VAL A 670 18.46 -9.59 2.91
C VAL A 670 18.36 -10.24 1.54
N VAL A 671 17.55 -11.29 1.46
CA VAL A 671 17.19 -11.94 0.21
C VAL A 671 15.83 -11.41 -0.22
N ASP A 672 15.72 -11.02 -1.48
CA ASP A 672 14.46 -10.53 -2.04
C ASP A 672 13.44 -11.65 -2.24
N ASN A 673 12.17 -11.27 -2.23
CA ASN A 673 10.97 -12.08 -2.42
C ASN A 673 10.84 -13.29 -1.49
N VAL A 674 11.45 -13.21 -0.30
CA VAL A 674 11.34 -14.24 0.75
C VAL A 674 11.17 -13.61 2.14
N ALA A 675 10.69 -14.43 3.08
CA ALA A 675 10.74 -14.10 4.49
C ALA A 675 12.16 -14.38 5.02
N ASN A 676 12.75 -13.40 5.69
CA ASN A 676 14.12 -13.45 6.17
C ASN A 676 14.14 -13.65 7.69
N SER A 677 14.98 -14.55 8.19
CA SER A 677 15.31 -14.70 9.64
C SER A 677 16.72 -14.18 9.97
N LEU A 678 17.55 -13.99 8.95
CA LEU A 678 18.85 -13.34 8.97
C LEU A 678 18.87 -12.38 7.77
N PRO A 679 19.60 -11.24 7.77
CA PRO A 679 20.49 -10.67 8.80
C PRO A 679 19.74 -9.65 9.70
N LEU A 680 18.79 -10.15 10.48
CA LEU A 680 17.91 -9.32 11.30
C LEU A 680 18.37 -9.34 12.75
N VAL A 681 18.30 -8.18 13.43
CA VAL A 681 18.60 -8.07 14.85
C VAL A 681 17.46 -7.33 15.53
N ASN A 682 16.82 -7.97 16.50
CA ASN A 682 15.74 -7.39 17.30
C ASN A 682 16.29 -6.58 18.47
N PHE A 683 15.63 -5.48 18.79
CA PHE A 683 15.84 -4.67 19.98
C PHE A 683 14.49 -4.40 20.62
N GLU A 684 14.36 -4.79 21.89
CA GLU A 684 13.16 -4.68 22.74
C GLU A 684 13.53 -3.90 24.00
#